data_AF-A0A3D3W3D7-F1
#
_entry.id   AF-A0A3D3W3D7-F1
#
_cell.length_a   1.000
_cell.length_b   1.000
_cell.length_c   1.000
_cell.angle_alpha   90.00
_cell.angle_beta   90.00
_cell.angle_gamma   90.00
#
_symmetry.space_group_name_H-M   'P 1'
#
loop_
_entity.id
_entity.type
_entity.pdbx_description
1 polymer ?
#
loop_
_entity_poly.entity_id
_entity_poly.type
_entity_poly.pdbx_seq_one_letter_code
_entity_poly.pdbx_strand_id
1 'polypeptide(L)'
;MSREQQAESGNAETRLSERLTASQTVAGRELVVSARCASCHRIPGLDTPSQLPFVSGAEALAATAAGRSCVNAPAASAAGGLRPQFRTGADAAEAMRVWLGTIEVPLHSADPGDSAAGVLLMQRNGCVSCHDRDGEVGLSALAADLERQRDDLRGQSEYLIPPALTAVGDRLRDEVLLESIQGKVSERRLPWLLVRMPKFVLTEGESASIAGGLVAEDRIPDAADALRPELFEHLNPQHPALATAEQLVAGSQMSGAGGFNCIACHKAGRFEPRNVAPGTRGSDLLVMGRRLRSRYFMRWMQNPIRVLPGIEMPAIRRPLDRDPAETLNQQFAVLWTALADPGFPAPTVSSRYEQVLTVGLGQSPRVLRDVFLSEGAAGGSGTARAFAAGFGNGMSVLLDADSGHLKQVAFGEFARQRTEGKSWFWDLAGIPLLTGSAEGPFCQLVEADGGGTPRLPVRDERREAELLSWKVTGQAVELQLRFHFGKVASVGATAGPHSEQTVWQLLEQHEVVDVELQLSELPGESAGIQLRLRCSGVPAGRALELTGWGRNRTGDRIRVTSVVEALRRSRGGSALLGAGEVAVWSLGLEQSLPSAPLAVAVPPLVTKELELRSVPGFRGQRLALPSGIMPTALAWLPDGRLALTSLKGQVWILTDSNADGLPDSSMLFAEGLAAPYGILSDGDDLLVSHKPEVLRLSDRDGDGRADEFGVLAAGWGFSDDYHDWTAGLVRDGRGDLYVGLGSDYSQKGRAADNDRWRGTVLRLERGGRIEPFAFSMRFPMGLAVDNQDRLFATDNQGVQNTWNELNHIQRGRHYGVPSRHDTAEGVPSESPALMIPHPWTRSVNAVAFFPADYPRSSLAGQGVACEYDTQCLIRFSLQEVDGVMQGACYRFSRLPVSGEQSELLGPIACSFGADGALLIGSIRDSGWQGAGNIGCIEVLRPADEQPNGIREIRAVRDGFEVDFFESLPEGVAVSPEHWDLQSATRVWTGSYATPDSERRQVRVESV
;
A
#
# COMPACT_ATOMS: atom_id res chain seq x y z
N MET A 1 -1.96 35.33 -6.41
CA MET A 1 -1.18 35.74 -7.59
C MET A 1 -0.94 37.24 -7.51
N SER A 2 0.31 37.66 -7.54
CA SER A 2 0.76 39.06 -7.45
C SER A 2 0.59 39.79 -8.79
N ARG A 3 0.56 41.12 -8.72
CA ARG A 3 0.29 42.08 -9.81
C ARG A 3 1.28 42.06 -10.99
N GLU A 4 2.28 41.18 -11.01
CA GLU A 4 3.28 41.11 -12.09
C GLU A 4 2.92 40.14 -13.23
N GLN A 5 1.92 39.26 -13.07
CA GLN A 5 1.47 38.38 -14.17
C GLN A 5 0.42 39.01 -15.10
N GLN A 6 0.03 40.28 -14.90
CA GLN A 6 -0.83 41.01 -15.84
C GLN A 6 -0.06 41.74 -16.96
N ALA A 7 1.28 41.75 -16.91
CA ALA A 7 2.08 42.51 -17.87
C ALA A 7 2.51 41.72 -19.12
N GLU A 8 2.48 40.38 -19.09
CA GLU A 8 2.93 39.56 -20.23
C GLU A 8 1.81 39.00 -21.12
N SER A 9 0.55 39.05 -20.68
CA SER A 9 -0.60 38.78 -21.56
C SER A 9 -0.92 39.94 -22.51
N GLY A 10 -0.42 41.14 -22.22
CA GLY A 10 -0.69 42.36 -22.98
C GLY A 10 0.05 42.50 -24.31
N ASN A 11 0.89 41.53 -24.71
CA ASN A 11 1.72 41.63 -25.92
C ASN A 11 1.36 40.62 -27.03
N ALA A 12 0.37 39.76 -26.81
CA ALA A 12 -0.15 38.84 -27.84
C ALA A 12 -1.35 39.42 -28.62
N GLU A 13 -2.19 40.26 -27.99
CA GLU A 13 -3.31 40.92 -28.68
C GLU A 13 -2.86 42.08 -29.58
N THR A 14 -1.66 42.61 -29.37
CA THR A 14 -1.15 43.82 -30.06
C THR A 14 -0.56 43.55 -31.45
N ARG A 15 -0.57 42.30 -31.94
CA ARG A 15 -0.08 41.95 -33.29
C ARG A 15 -1.17 41.61 -34.33
N LEU A 16 -2.45 41.77 -34.00
CA LEU A 16 -3.57 41.51 -34.92
C LEU A 16 -4.52 42.71 -35.11
N SER A 17 -4.07 43.93 -34.78
CA SER A 17 -4.82 45.16 -35.05
C SER A 17 -4.16 46.05 -36.10
N GLU A 18 -3.92 45.50 -37.29
CA GLU A 18 -4.07 46.34 -38.49
C GLU A 18 -5.56 46.73 -38.54
N ARG A 19 -5.81 48.02 -38.27
CA ARG A 19 -7.15 48.59 -38.00
C ARG A 19 -8.14 48.23 -39.11
N LEU A 20 -9.05 47.28 -38.83
CA LEU A 20 -10.30 47.15 -39.57
C LEU A 20 -11.01 48.50 -39.59
N THR A 21 -11.34 48.99 -40.78
CA THR A 21 -12.08 50.24 -40.95
C THR A 21 -13.49 50.09 -40.36
N ALA A 22 -14.13 51.19 -39.96
CA ALA A 22 -15.51 51.15 -39.45
C ALA A 22 -16.49 50.49 -40.45
N SER A 23 -16.23 50.65 -41.75
CA SER A 23 -16.96 49.96 -42.83
C SER A 23 -16.79 48.44 -42.80
N GLN A 24 -15.56 47.94 -42.58
CA GLN A 24 -15.29 46.51 -42.49
C GLN A 24 -15.90 45.89 -41.22
N THR A 25 -15.93 46.62 -40.10
CA THR A 25 -16.59 46.17 -38.87
C THR A 25 -18.10 46.09 -39.04
N VAL A 26 -18.72 47.05 -39.74
CA VAL A 26 -20.16 47.01 -40.07
C VAL A 26 -20.46 45.84 -41.01
N ALA A 27 -19.69 45.68 -42.10
CA ALA A 27 -19.85 44.56 -43.01
C ALA A 27 -19.65 43.20 -42.33
N GLY A 28 -18.68 43.09 -41.41
CA GLY A 28 -18.45 41.90 -40.59
C GLY A 28 -19.63 41.61 -39.67
N ARG A 29 -20.22 42.64 -39.04
CA ARG A 29 -21.43 42.48 -38.22
C ARG A 29 -22.63 42.04 -39.07
N GLU A 30 -22.82 42.62 -40.24
CA GLU A 30 -23.87 42.22 -41.19
C GLU A 30 -23.69 40.77 -41.68
N LEU A 31 -22.45 40.33 -41.90
CA LEU A 31 -22.13 38.94 -42.21
C LEU A 31 -22.48 37.99 -41.06
N VAL A 32 -22.12 38.35 -39.83
CA VAL A 32 -22.45 37.54 -38.63
C VAL A 32 -23.96 37.45 -38.39
N VAL A 33 -24.70 38.54 -38.64
CA VAL A 33 -26.16 38.58 -38.55
C VAL A 33 -26.81 37.76 -39.66
N SER A 34 -26.38 37.95 -40.91
CA SER A 34 -26.94 37.24 -42.08
C SER A 34 -26.64 35.74 -42.07
N ALA A 35 -25.49 35.33 -41.54
CA ALA A 35 -25.16 33.93 -41.30
C ALA A 35 -25.87 33.34 -40.05
N ARG A 36 -26.67 34.15 -39.34
CA ARG A 36 -27.41 33.78 -38.13
C ARG A 36 -26.55 33.13 -37.04
N CYS A 37 -25.27 33.51 -36.93
CA CYS A 37 -24.32 32.92 -35.98
C CYS A 37 -24.80 33.01 -34.53
N ALA A 38 -25.56 34.06 -34.20
CA ALA A 38 -26.19 34.25 -32.89
C ALA A 38 -27.26 33.20 -32.55
N SER A 39 -27.65 32.31 -33.46
CA SER A 39 -28.58 31.20 -33.18
C SER A 39 -27.90 30.03 -32.47
N CYS A 40 -26.58 29.91 -32.60
CA CYS A 40 -25.78 28.83 -31.98
C CYS A 40 -24.70 29.36 -31.02
N HIS A 41 -24.31 30.64 -31.13
CA HIS A 41 -23.30 31.28 -30.31
C HIS A 41 -23.86 32.50 -29.58
N ARG A 42 -23.42 32.76 -28.35
CA ARG A 42 -23.77 33.99 -27.63
C ARG A 42 -22.81 35.10 -28.05
N ILE A 43 -23.30 36.08 -28.81
CA ILE A 43 -22.49 37.16 -29.38
C ILE A 43 -22.91 38.50 -28.76
N PRO A 44 -22.00 39.23 -28.07
CA PRO A 44 -22.33 40.51 -27.45
C PRO A 44 -22.95 41.51 -28.44
N GLY A 45 -24.12 42.06 -28.10
CA GLY A 45 -24.81 43.05 -28.93
C GLY A 45 -25.64 42.47 -30.09
N LEU A 46 -25.82 41.16 -30.17
CA LEU A 46 -26.80 40.51 -31.05
C LEU A 46 -27.76 39.67 -30.20
N ASP A 47 -29.06 39.80 -30.48
CA ASP A 47 -30.08 38.98 -29.83
C ASP A 47 -29.89 37.52 -30.25
N THR A 48 -29.76 36.63 -29.27
CA THR A 48 -29.76 35.18 -29.47
C THR A 48 -31.23 34.74 -29.50
N PRO A 49 -31.81 34.35 -30.66
CA PRO A 49 -33.19 33.90 -30.69
C PRO A 49 -33.36 32.66 -29.80
N SER A 50 -34.51 32.52 -29.11
CA SER A 50 -34.86 31.31 -28.38
C SER A 50 -34.93 30.12 -29.34
N GLN A 51 -34.44 28.96 -28.91
CA GLN A 51 -34.25 27.70 -29.65
C GLN A 51 -34.99 27.60 -30.98
N LEU A 52 -34.23 27.36 -32.07
CA LEU A 52 -34.81 27.02 -33.36
C LEU A 52 -35.59 25.68 -33.24
N PRO A 53 -36.82 25.58 -33.76
CA PRO A 53 -37.58 24.34 -33.74
C PRO A 53 -36.84 23.26 -34.56
N PHE A 54 -36.70 22.06 -33.98
CA PHE A 54 -36.13 20.91 -34.69
C PHE A 54 -37.12 20.45 -35.78
N VAL A 55 -36.68 20.51 -37.04
CA VAL A 55 -37.48 20.07 -38.20
C VAL A 55 -37.18 18.60 -38.46
N SER A 56 -38.22 17.76 -38.46
CA SER A 56 -38.12 16.30 -38.62
C SER A 56 -39.27 15.74 -39.48
N GLY A 57 -39.24 14.44 -39.78
CA GLY A 57 -40.29 13.76 -40.52
C GLY A 57 -40.41 14.24 -41.97
N ALA A 58 -41.64 14.34 -42.46
CA ALA A 58 -41.93 14.75 -43.85
C ALA A 58 -41.36 16.14 -44.19
N GLU A 59 -41.30 17.05 -43.21
CA GLU A 59 -40.80 18.42 -43.41
C GLU A 59 -39.27 18.45 -43.58
N ALA A 60 -38.55 17.63 -42.80
CA ALA A 60 -37.10 17.47 -42.96
C ALA A 60 -36.74 16.74 -44.26
N LEU A 61 -37.53 15.73 -44.65
CA LEU A 61 -37.35 15.03 -45.91
C LEU A 61 -37.56 15.98 -47.11
N ALA A 62 -38.55 16.88 -47.03
CA ALA A 62 -38.78 17.90 -48.05
C ALA A 62 -37.67 18.97 -48.07
N ALA A 63 -37.15 19.38 -46.92
CA ALA A 63 -36.07 20.37 -46.83
C ALA A 63 -34.73 19.83 -47.36
N THR A 64 -34.43 18.56 -47.08
CA THR A 64 -33.25 17.85 -47.62
C THR A 64 -33.40 17.60 -49.11
N ALA A 65 -34.53 17.06 -49.59
CA ALA A 65 -34.78 16.83 -51.02
C ALA A 65 -34.73 18.12 -51.86
N ALA A 66 -35.16 19.26 -51.30
CA ALA A 66 -35.11 20.57 -51.97
C ALA A 66 -33.70 21.20 -52.01
N GLY A 67 -32.65 20.50 -51.58
CA GLY A 67 -31.29 21.02 -51.58
C GLY A 67 -31.04 22.09 -50.51
N ARG A 68 -31.99 22.37 -49.61
CA ARG A 68 -31.96 23.47 -48.62
C ARG A 68 -31.28 23.09 -47.29
N SER A 69 -30.89 21.83 -47.11
CA SER A 69 -30.19 21.32 -45.92
C SER A 69 -28.68 21.19 -46.12
N CYS A 70 -27.92 21.24 -45.01
CA CYS A 70 -26.48 20.96 -44.94
C CYS A 70 -26.12 19.46 -45.11
N VAL A 71 -27.13 18.58 -45.14
CA VAL A 71 -26.98 17.13 -45.36
C VAL A 71 -26.63 16.80 -46.82
N ASN A 72 -27.00 17.66 -47.78
CA ASN A 72 -26.81 17.38 -49.21
C ASN A 72 -25.39 17.67 -49.69
N ALA A 73 -24.92 16.87 -50.65
CA ALA A 73 -23.64 17.07 -51.33
C ALA A 73 -23.56 18.45 -52.04
N PRO A 74 -22.35 19.03 -52.18
CA PRO A 74 -22.13 20.43 -52.60
C PRO A 74 -22.67 20.83 -53.97
N ALA A 75 -23.06 19.88 -54.83
CA ALA A 75 -23.50 20.16 -56.20
C ALA A 75 -24.88 20.84 -56.33
N ALA A 76 -25.66 20.94 -55.25
CA ALA A 76 -27.05 21.43 -55.31
C ALA A 76 -27.30 22.85 -54.74
N SER A 77 -26.28 23.67 -54.47
CA SER A 77 -26.51 25.09 -54.08
C SER A 77 -25.62 26.08 -54.81
N ALA A 78 -26.04 26.44 -56.02
CA ALA A 78 -25.50 27.56 -56.76
C ALA A 78 -26.26 28.88 -56.53
N ALA A 79 -27.08 29.02 -55.47
CA ALA A 79 -27.85 30.24 -55.23
C ALA A 79 -27.78 30.72 -53.77
N GLY A 80 -26.77 31.55 -53.48
CA GLY A 80 -26.90 32.69 -52.56
C GLY A 80 -26.98 32.48 -51.04
N GLY A 81 -26.83 31.27 -50.49
CA GLY A 81 -26.91 31.05 -49.04
C GLY A 81 -25.54 30.88 -48.35
N LEU A 82 -25.24 31.71 -47.33
CA LEU A 82 -24.13 31.53 -46.40
C LEU A 82 -24.43 30.35 -45.43
N ARG A 83 -24.31 29.12 -45.92
CA ARG A 83 -24.52 27.90 -45.11
C ARG A 83 -23.21 27.15 -44.87
N PRO A 84 -23.00 26.55 -43.69
CA PRO A 84 -21.86 25.67 -43.45
C PRO A 84 -21.86 24.49 -44.44
N GLN A 85 -20.70 24.20 -45.02
CA GLN A 85 -20.48 23.05 -45.91
C GLN A 85 -19.71 21.97 -45.16
N PHE A 86 -20.35 20.83 -44.92
CA PHE A 86 -19.71 19.66 -44.34
C PHE A 86 -19.33 18.68 -45.45
N ARG A 87 -18.14 18.07 -45.36
CA ARG A 87 -17.72 17.01 -46.28
C ARG A 87 -18.37 15.69 -45.86
N THR A 88 -19.66 15.53 -46.12
CA THR A 88 -20.37 14.25 -45.95
C THR A 88 -20.31 13.46 -47.25
N GLY A 89 -19.90 12.19 -47.20
CA GLY A 89 -19.98 11.29 -48.35
C GLY A 89 -21.43 11.04 -48.75
N ALA A 90 -21.67 10.60 -50.00
CA ALA A 90 -23.03 10.40 -50.53
C ALA A 90 -23.86 9.42 -49.67
N ASP A 91 -23.24 8.34 -49.19
CA ASP A 91 -23.91 7.34 -48.35
C ASP A 91 -24.27 7.88 -46.96
N ALA A 92 -23.39 8.68 -46.36
CA ALA A 92 -23.65 9.32 -45.06
C ALA A 92 -24.74 10.39 -45.16
N ALA A 93 -24.73 11.17 -46.26
CA ALA A 93 -25.78 12.14 -46.57
C ALA A 93 -27.15 11.46 -46.73
N GLU A 94 -27.19 10.35 -47.45
CA GLU A 94 -28.42 9.57 -47.66
C GLU A 94 -28.92 8.93 -46.36
N ALA A 95 -28.02 8.34 -45.56
CA ALA A 95 -28.37 7.78 -44.26
C ALA A 95 -28.94 8.86 -43.31
N MET A 96 -28.32 10.03 -43.24
CA MET A 96 -28.82 11.18 -42.46
C MET A 96 -30.17 11.67 -42.97
N ARG A 97 -30.39 11.70 -44.29
CA ARG A 97 -31.65 12.11 -44.90
C ARG A 97 -32.79 11.16 -44.55
N VAL A 98 -32.55 9.85 -44.70
CA VAL A 98 -33.51 8.81 -44.35
C VAL A 98 -33.83 8.88 -42.86
N TRP A 99 -32.80 8.95 -42.01
CA TRP A 99 -32.96 9.06 -40.56
C TRP A 99 -33.80 10.28 -40.14
N LEU A 100 -33.50 11.47 -40.67
CA LEU A 100 -34.29 12.68 -40.41
C LEU A 100 -35.76 12.54 -40.84
N GLY A 101 -36.01 11.79 -41.90
CA GLY A 101 -37.35 11.47 -42.40
C GLY A 101 -38.13 10.49 -41.53
N THR A 102 -37.43 9.66 -40.74
CA THR A 102 -38.04 8.65 -39.85
C THR A 102 -38.36 9.16 -38.45
N ILE A 103 -37.88 10.36 -38.08
CA ILE A 103 -38.13 10.95 -36.77
C ILE A 103 -39.42 11.76 -36.82
N GLU A 104 -40.45 11.35 -36.09
CA GLU A 104 -41.72 12.09 -35.99
C GLU A 104 -41.86 12.90 -34.68
N VAL A 105 -40.97 12.68 -33.69
CA VAL A 105 -40.99 13.31 -32.35
C VAL A 105 -39.54 13.63 -31.95
N PRO A 106 -39.24 14.70 -31.18
CA PRO A 106 -37.93 14.89 -30.57
C PRO A 106 -37.45 13.62 -29.86
N LEU A 107 -36.12 13.39 -29.81
CA LEU A 107 -35.44 12.22 -29.21
C LEU A 107 -35.67 12.02 -27.69
N HIS A 108 -36.83 12.38 -27.16
CA HIS A 108 -37.29 12.05 -25.83
C HIS A 108 -38.26 10.88 -25.98
N SER A 109 -37.83 9.67 -25.60
CA SER A 109 -38.76 8.56 -25.46
C SER A 109 -39.79 8.94 -24.39
N ALA A 110 -41.06 8.61 -24.63
CA ALA A 110 -42.09 8.67 -23.59
C ALA A 110 -41.95 7.53 -22.57
N ASP A 111 -41.09 6.55 -22.85
CA ASP A 111 -40.77 5.41 -21.99
C ASP A 111 -39.40 5.60 -21.33
N PRO A 112 -39.36 5.85 -20.00
CA PRO A 112 -38.12 5.92 -19.24
C PRO A 112 -37.31 4.62 -19.25
N GLY A 113 -37.91 3.46 -19.58
CA GLY A 113 -37.24 2.16 -19.65
C GLY A 113 -36.49 1.90 -20.96
N ASP A 114 -36.57 2.80 -21.93
CA ASP A 114 -35.87 2.66 -23.21
C ASP A 114 -34.36 2.94 -23.04
N SER A 115 -33.56 1.87 -22.99
CA SER A 115 -32.10 1.96 -22.83
C SER A 115 -31.44 2.75 -23.98
N ALA A 116 -31.95 2.66 -25.20
CA ALA A 116 -31.38 3.36 -26.34
C ALA A 116 -31.49 4.89 -26.20
N ALA A 117 -32.63 5.38 -25.69
CA ALA A 117 -32.83 6.81 -25.43
C ALA A 117 -31.91 7.33 -24.31
N GLY A 118 -31.75 6.55 -23.23
CA GLY A 118 -30.84 6.87 -22.13
C GLY A 118 -29.38 6.96 -22.57
N VAL A 119 -28.89 5.96 -23.32
CA VAL A 119 -27.52 5.92 -23.86
C VAL A 119 -27.26 7.10 -24.79
N LEU A 120 -28.19 7.40 -25.70
CA LEU A 120 -28.05 8.51 -26.64
C LEU A 120 -27.96 9.87 -25.89
N LEU A 121 -28.77 10.06 -24.86
CA LEU A 121 -28.71 11.27 -24.04
C LEU A 121 -27.39 11.37 -23.28
N MET A 122 -26.86 10.26 -22.76
CA MET A 122 -25.53 10.25 -22.13
C MET A 122 -24.42 10.64 -23.10
N GLN A 123 -24.43 10.09 -24.31
CA GLN A 123 -23.46 10.42 -25.37
C GLN A 123 -23.58 11.89 -25.79
N ARG A 124 -24.81 12.37 -26.03
CA ARG A 124 -25.09 13.76 -26.43
C ARG A 124 -24.62 14.77 -25.38
N ASN A 125 -24.75 14.43 -24.11
CA ASN A 125 -24.31 15.28 -22.99
C ASN A 125 -22.84 15.02 -22.59
N GLY A 126 -22.12 14.12 -23.27
CA GLY A 126 -20.70 13.84 -23.01
C GLY A 126 -20.44 13.16 -21.66
N CYS A 127 -21.40 12.41 -21.10
CA CYS A 127 -21.22 11.73 -19.81
C CYS A 127 -20.06 10.73 -19.86
N VAL A 128 -19.95 9.94 -20.95
CA VAL A 128 -18.88 8.95 -21.17
C VAL A 128 -17.54 9.58 -21.57
N SER A 129 -17.52 10.87 -21.93
CA SER A 129 -16.26 11.60 -22.14
C SER A 129 -15.52 11.87 -20.83
N CYS A 130 -16.27 11.93 -19.73
CA CYS A 130 -15.70 12.09 -18.39
C CYS A 130 -15.58 10.75 -17.67
N HIS A 131 -16.62 9.92 -17.72
CA HIS A 131 -16.74 8.69 -16.94
C HIS A 131 -16.52 7.43 -17.76
N ASP A 132 -15.79 6.49 -17.20
CA ASP A 132 -15.66 5.15 -17.78
C ASP A 132 -16.98 4.39 -17.71
N ARG A 133 -17.31 3.64 -18.76
CA ARG A 133 -18.47 2.75 -18.83
C ARG A 133 -18.21 1.59 -19.78
N ASP A 134 -18.37 0.37 -19.29
CA ASP A 134 -18.40 -0.88 -20.09
C ASP A 134 -17.25 -1.05 -21.10
N GLY A 135 -16.05 -0.58 -20.73
CA GLY A 135 -14.85 -0.62 -21.56
C GLY A 135 -14.59 0.66 -22.36
N GLU A 136 -15.55 1.57 -22.45
CA GLU A 136 -15.30 2.95 -22.87
C GLU A 136 -14.58 3.71 -21.76
N VAL A 137 -13.49 4.39 -22.12
CA VAL A 137 -12.62 5.12 -21.20
C VAL A 137 -12.86 6.63 -21.31
N GLY A 138 -13.16 7.25 -20.18
CA GLY A 138 -13.34 8.70 -20.05
C GLY A 138 -12.04 9.38 -19.64
N LEU A 139 -12.08 10.21 -18.60
CA LEU A 139 -10.89 10.91 -18.09
C LEU A 139 -9.82 9.96 -17.54
N SER A 140 -10.15 8.69 -17.25
CA SER A 140 -9.16 7.70 -16.84
C SER A 140 -8.06 7.50 -17.88
N ALA A 141 -8.37 7.65 -19.17
CA ALA A 141 -7.38 7.54 -20.25
C ALA A 141 -6.44 8.74 -20.35
N LEU A 142 -6.87 9.90 -19.84
CA LEU A 142 -6.12 11.16 -19.90
C LEU A 142 -5.39 11.47 -18.61
N ALA A 143 -5.69 10.77 -17.52
CA ALA A 143 -5.18 11.09 -16.19
C ALA A 143 -3.65 11.00 -16.11
N ALA A 144 -3.05 9.94 -16.68
CA ALA A 144 -1.59 9.83 -16.78
C ALA A 144 -0.97 10.92 -17.64
N ASP A 145 -1.58 11.25 -18.77
CA ASP A 145 -1.05 12.26 -19.70
C ASP A 145 -1.07 13.66 -19.07
N LEU A 146 -2.16 13.99 -18.38
CA LEU A 146 -2.30 15.22 -17.62
C LEU A 146 -1.25 15.30 -16.51
N GLU A 147 -1.01 14.20 -15.81
CA GLU A 147 0.04 14.10 -14.80
C GLU A 147 1.44 14.29 -15.41
N ARG A 148 1.76 13.62 -16.52
CA ARG A 148 3.07 13.72 -17.20
C ARG A 148 3.35 15.12 -17.73
N GLN A 149 2.32 15.84 -18.17
CA GLN A 149 2.46 17.18 -18.75
C GLN A 149 2.50 18.29 -17.69
N ARG A 150 2.16 17.99 -16.43
CA ARG A 150 2.00 18.99 -15.38
C ARG A 150 2.63 18.54 -14.07
N ASP A 151 3.72 19.21 -13.70
CA ASP A 151 4.43 18.95 -12.44
C ASP A 151 3.53 19.09 -11.20
N ASP A 152 2.55 20.00 -11.24
CA ASP A 152 1.60 20.20 -10.14
C ASP A 152 0.64 19.03 -9.93
N LEU A 153 0.57 18.08 -10.88
CA LEU A 153 -0.26 16.88 -10.85
C LEU A 153 0.55 15.58 -10.64
N ARG A 154 1.88 15.65 -10.42
CA ARG A 154 2.74 14.47 -10.23
C ARG A 154 2.22 13.53 -9.14
N GLY A 155 2.02 12.25 -9.48
CA GLY A 155 1.37 11.18 -8.70
C GLY A 155 -0.11 11.39 -8.37
N GLN A 156 -0.83 12.32 -9.03
CA GLN A 156 -2.22 12.70 -8.70
C GLN A 156 -3.24 12.18 -9.72
N SER A 157 -2.83 11.37 -10.69
CA SER A 157 -3.72 10.84 -11.74
C SER A 157 -5.04 10.28 -11.17
N GLU A 158 -4.99 9.50 -10.09
CA GLU A 158 -6.18 8.88 -9.48
C GLU A 158 -7.19 9.90 -8.93
N TYR A 159 -6.74 11.09 -8.50
CA TYR A 159 -7.66 12.13 -8.05
C TYR A 159 -8.40 12.82 -9.21
N LEU A 160 -7.93 12.62 -10.45
CA LEU A 160 -8.53 13.14 -11.67
C LEU A 160 -9.54 12.17 -12.29
N ILE A 161 -9.61 10.93 -11.80
CA ILE A 161 -10.49 9.90 -12.36
C ILE A 161 -11.87 9.97 -11.66
N PRO A 162 -12.94 10.32 -12.38
CA PRO A 162 -14.27 10.28 -11.81
C PRO A 162 -14.77 8.83 -11.65
N PRO A 163 -15.77 8.58 -10.79
CA PRO A 163 -16.27 7.23 -10.58
C PRO A 163 -16.87 6.62 -11.86
N ALA A 164 -16.53 5.38 -12.19
CA ALA A 164 -17.13 4.69 -13.33
C ALA A 164 -18.67 4.59 -13.23
N LEU A 165 -19.31 4.64 -14.40
CA LEU A 165 -20.73 4.42 -14.61
C LEU A 165 -21.06 2.95 -14.87
N THR A 166 -20.07 2.06 -15.01
CA THR A 166 -20.29 0.60 -15.06
C THR A 166 -21.11 0.13 -13.84
N ALA A 167 -22.14 -0.67 -14.11
CA ALA A 167 -23.04 -1.26 -13.11
C ALA A 167 -23.75 -0.24 -12.19
N VAL A 168 -23.74 1.06 -12.51
CA VAL A 168 -24.31 2.09 -11.65
C VAL A 168 -25.82 1.94 -11.47
N GLY A 169 -26.51 1.43 -12.49
CA GLY A 169 -27.94 1.15 -12.48
C GLY A 169 -28.30 -0.04 -11.58
N ASP A 170 -27.43 -1.04 -11.38
CA ASP A 170 -27.65 -2.10 -10.37
C ASP A 170 -27.24 -1.66 -8.97
N ARG A 171 -26.18 -0.83 -8.90
CA ARG A 171 -25.53 -0.36 -7.67
C ARG A 171 -26.40 0.58 -6.85
N LEU A 172 -26.92 1.63 -7.48
CA LEU A 172 -27.65 2.69 -6.79
C LEU A 172 -29.14 2.38 -6.72
N ARG A 173 -29.80 2.90 -5.68
CA ARG A 173 -31.26 3.02 -5.66
C ARG A 173 -31.70 4.03 -6.72
N ASP A 174 -32.85 3.79 -7.33
CA ASP A 174 -33.34 4.51 -8.51
C ASP A 174 -33.49 6.02 -8.23
N GLU A 175 -33.97 6.38 -7.03
CA GLU A 175 -34.15 7.77 -6.62
C GLU A 175 -32.80 8.48 -6.47
N VAL A 176 -31.80 7.80 -5.90
CA VAL A 176 -30.45 8.32 -5.67
C VAL A 176 -29.69 8.48 -6.99
N LEU A 177 -29.90 7.56 -7.93
CA LEU A 177 -29.36 7.65 -9.28
C LEU A 177 -29.92 8.89 -9.98
N LEU A 178 -31.25 9.07 -9.94
CA LEU A 178 -31.93 10.22 -10.54
C LEU A 178 -31.47 11.55 -9.92
N GLU A 179 -31.40 11.64 -8.59
CA GLU A 179 -30.89 12.84 -7.90
C GLU A 179 -29.45 13.19 -8.28
N SER A 180 -28.61 12.17 -8.48
CA SER A 180 -27.21 12.35 -8.90
C SER A 180 -27.12 12.93 -10.32
N ILE A 181 -27.94 12.45 -11.26
CA ILE A 181 -28.03 12.97 -12.64
C ILE A 181 -28.54 14.42 -12.65
N GLN A 182 -29.53 14.72 -11.80
CA GLN A 182 -30.13 16.05 -11.66
C GLN A 182 -29.22 17.06 -10.92
N GLY A 183 -28.11 16.61 -10.33
CA GLY A 183 -27.22 17.46 -9.53
C GLY A 183 -27.88 18.01 -8.26
N LYS A 184 -28.90 17.32 -7.72
CA LYS A 184 -29.66 17.73 -6.52
C LYS A 184 -29.03 17.23 -5.21
N VAL A 185 -27.91 16.50 -5.28
CA VAL A 185 -27.21 15.96 -4.11
C VAL A 185 -26.61 17.12 -3.29
N SER A 186 -27.04 17.24 -2.03
CA SER A 186 -26.64 18.33 -1.13
C SER A 186 -25.25 18.16 -0.51
N GLU A 187 -24.77 16.91 -0.36
CA GLU A 187 -23.49 16.59 0.26
C GLU A 187 -22.46 16.07 -0.77
N ARG A 188 -21.22 16.57 -0.68
CA ARG A 188 -20.13 16.16 -1.56
C ARG A 188 -19.64 14.76 -1.18
N ARG A 189 -20.07 13.74 -1.93
CA ARG A 189 -19.74 12.32 -1.68
C ARG A 189 -18.24 12.00 -1.62
N LEU A 190 -17.49 12.41 -2.66
CA LEU A 190 -16.05 12.17 -2.76
C LEU A 190 -15.33 13.52 -2.69
N PRO A 191 -15.08 14.05 -1.48
CA PRO A 191 -14.49 15.38 -1.32
C PRO A 191 -13.04 15.47 -1.79
N TRP A 192 -12.33 14.35 -1.92
CA TRP A 192 -10.91 14.32 -2.30
C TRP A 192 -10.63 14.40 -3.80
N LEU A 193 -11.57 14.05 -4.70
CA LEU A 193 -11.29 14.14 -6.15
C LEU A 193 -11.04 15.60 -6.58
N LEU A 194 -10.13 15.81 -7.51
CA LEU A 194 -9.85 17.13 -8.11
C LEU A 194 -10.86 17.49 -9.21
N VAL A 195 -11.47 16.49 -9.83
CA VAL A 195 -12.53 16.67 -10.85
C VAL A 195 -13.93 16.70 -10.25
N ARG A 196 -14.87 17.34 -10.95
CA ARG A 196 -16.29 17.47 -10.56
C ARG A 196 -17.20 17.26 -11.78
N MET A 197 -18.35 16.64 -11.55
CA MET A 197 -19.40 16.53 -12.56
C MET A 197 -19.97 17.94 -12.87
N PRO A 198 -20.06 18.34 -14.15
CA PRO A 198 -20.71 19.58 -14.54
C PRO A 198 -22.19 19.61 -14.16
N LYS A 199 -22.76 20.82 -13.98
CA LYS A 199 -24.21 20.97 -13.87
C LYS A 199 -24.83 20.97 -15.25
N PHE A 200 -25.56 19.91 -15.58
CA PHE A 200 -26.29 19.81 -16.84
C PHE A 200 -27.67 20.47 -16.71
N VAL A 201 -28.13 21.12 -17.78
CA VAL A 201 -29.49 21.66 -17.87
C VAL A 201 -30.35 20.59 -18.54
N LEU A 202 -30.75 19.58 -17.75
CA LEU A 202 -31.61 18.49 -18.21
C LEU A 202 -33.06 18.74 -17.77
N THR A 203 -34.00 18.43 -18.64
CA THR A 203 -35.42 18.32 -18.26
C THR A 203 -35.64 17.11 -17.36
N GLU A 204 -36.78 17.07 -16.67
CA GLU A 204 -37.15 15.91 -15.84
C GLU A 204 -37.25 14.62 -16.67
N GLY A 205 -37.82 14.71 -17.88
CA GLY A 205 -37.93 13.57 -18.81
C GLY A 205 -36.57 13.05 -19.29
N GLU A 206 -35.63 13.95 -19.63
CA GLU A 206 -34.27 13.54 -20.02
C GLU A 206 -33.52 12.89 -18.86
N SER A 207 -33.63 13.44 -17.66
CA SER A 207 -32.98 12.85 -16.47
C SER A 207 -33.54 11.46 -16.15
N ALA A 208 -34.87 11.30 -16.28
CA ALA A 208 -35.53 10.02 -16.08
C ALA A 208 -35.14 8.98 -17.15
N SER A 209 -35.01 9.39 -18.41
CA SER A 209 -34.59 8.51 -19.51
C SER A 209 -33.15 8.02 -19.34
N ILE A 210 -32.23 8.90 -18.90
CA ILE A 210 -30.85 8.50 -18.57
C ILE A 210 -30.86 7.50 -17.40
N ALA A 211 -31.57 7.80 -16.33
CA ALA A 211 -31.63 6.92 -15.15
C ALA A 211 -32.22 5.55 -15.49
N GLY A 212 -33.35 5.52 -16.21
CA GLY A 212 -34.02 4.28 -16.57
C GLY A 212 -33.24 3.45 -17.61
N GLY A 213 -32.53 4.08 -18.54
CA GLY A 213 -31.62 3.36 -19.44
C GLY A 213 -30.45 2.68 -18.71
N LEU A 214 -29.83 3.37 -17.75
CA LEU A 214 -28.80 2.77 -16.88
C LEU A 214 -29.35 1.60 -16.07
N VAL A 215 -30.58 1.72 -15.54
CA VAL A 215 -31.25 0.61 -14.83
C VAL A 215 -31.51 -0.55 -15.79
N ALA A 216 -32.05 -0.29 -16.99
CA ALA A 216 -32.39 -1.35 -17.95
C ALA A 216 -31.16 -2.19 -18.38
N GLU A 217 -29.99 -1.56 -18.53
CA GLU A 217 -28.75 -2.25 -18.92
C GLU A 217 -28.04 -2.94 -17.76
N ASP A 218 -27.95 -2.27 -16.61
CA ASP A 218 -27.07 -2.72 -15.53
C ASP A 218 -27.79 -3.69 -14.56
N ARG A 219 -29.10 -3.51 -14.36
CA ARG A 219 -29.86 -4.12 -13.26
C ARG A 219 -29.95 -5.64 -13.43
N ILE A 220 -29.42 -6.37 -12.45
CA ILE A 220 -29.67 -7.81 -12.36
C ILE A 220 -31.12 -8.00 -11.88
N PRO A 221 -31.98 -8.66 -12.68
CA PRO A 221 -33.39 -8.82 -12.33
C PRO A 221 -33.56 -9.64 -11.06
N ASP A 222 -34.59 -9.32 -10.29
CA ASP A 222 -34.82 -9.98 -9.01
C ASP A 222 -35.06 -11.49 -9.10
N ALA A 223 -35.55 -11.95 -10.26
CA ALA A 223 -35.75 -13.37 -10.56
C ALA A 223 -34.44 -14.17 -10.72
N ALA A 224 -33.31 -13.50 -11.00
CA ALA A 224 -32.00 -14.14 -11.15
C ALA A 224 -31.46 -14.67 -9.81
N ASP A 225 -31.99 -14.21 -8.67
CA ASP A 225 -31.60 -14.70 -7.34
C ASP A 225 -31.84 -16.20 -7.16
N ALA A 226 -32.81 -16.78 -7.87
CA ALA A 226 -33.05 -18.22 -7.84
C ALA A 226 -31.85 -19.04 -8.35
N LEU A 227 -30.93 -18.43 -9.11
CA LEU A 227 -29.69 -19.07 -9.55
C LEU A 227 -28.61 -19.08 -8.47
N ARG A 228 -28.73 -18.23 -7.44
CA ARG A 228 -27.75 -18.03 -6.36
C ARG A 228 -28.45 -17.83 -5.00
N PRO A 229 -29.34 -18.75 -4.57
CA PRO A 229 -30.14 -18.58 -3.36
C PRO A 229 -29.29 -18.39 -2.10
N GLU A 230 -28.11 -18.99 -2.06
CA GLU A 230 -27.18 -18.93 -0.93
C GLU A 230 -26.65 -17.52 -0.64
N LEU A 231 -26.68 -16.59 -1.61
CA LEU A 231 -26.26 -15.20 -1.39
C LEU A 231 -27.34 -14.36 -0.68
N PHE A 232 -28.59 -14.77 -0.77
CA PHE A 232 -29.74 -13.96 -0.35
C PHE A 232 -30.59 -14.61 0.73
N GLU A 233 -30.30 -15.85 1.12
CA GLU A 233 -31.01 -16.60 2.15
C GLU A 233 -31.19 -15.83 3.47
N HIS A 234 -30.16 -15.10 3.88
CA HIS A 234 -30.16 -14.34 5.14
C HIS A 234 -30.50 -12.86 4.96
N LEU A 235 -30.77 -12.42 3.72
CA LEU A 235 -31.06 -11.04 3.40
C LEU A 235 -32.57 -10.84 3.30
N ASN A 236 -33.11 -9.82 3.95
CA ASN A 236 -34.48 -9.37 3.68
C ASN A 236 -34.48 -8.47 2.41
N PRO A 237 -35.06 -8.91 1.28
CA PRO A 237 -35.06 -8.13 0.05
C PRO A 237 -36.01 -6.92 0.09
N GLN A 238 -36.98 -6.86 1.02
CA GLN A 238 -37.98 -5.78 1.14
C GLN A 238 -37.57 -4.64 2.10
N HIS A 239 -36.28 -4.32 2.22
CA HIS A 239 -35.76 -3.25 3.08
C HIS A 239 -36.66 -1.98 3.16
N PRO A 240 -36.89 -1.37 4.35
CA PRO A 240 -36.19 -1.54 5.62
C PRO A 240 -37.02 -2.30 6.66
N ALA A 241 -36.53 -3.45 7.12
CA ALA A 241 -36.71 -3.80 8.52
C ALA A 241 -35.60 -3.06 9.29
N LEU A 242 -35.94 -2.37 10.38
CA LEU A 242 -34.93 -1.80 11.28
C LEU A 242 -34.11 -2.95 11.86
N ALA A 243 -32.80 -2.72 12.01
CA ALA A 243 -31.91 -3.70 12.61
C ALA A 243 -32.29 -3.92 14.08
N THR A 244 -32.16 -5.16 14.57
CA THR A 244 -32.27 -5.40 16.01
C THR A 244 -31.09 -4.75 16.74
N ALA A 245 -31.22 -4.55 18.05
CA ALA A 245 -30.12 -4.02 18.87
C ALA A 245 -28.85 -4.89 18.75
N GLU A 246 -29.02 -6.22 18.70
CA GLU A 246 -27.94 -7.17 18.52
C GLU A 246 -27.26 -7.01 17.15
N GLN A 247 -28.04 -6.83 16.08
CA GLN A 247 -27.51 -6.60 14.73
C GLN A 247 -26.76 -5.27 14.63
N LEU A 248 -27.24 -4.21 15.28
CA LEU A 248 -26.55 -2.91 15.33
C LEU A 248 -25.18 -3.03 16.02
N VAL A 249 -25.12 -3.70 17.16
CA VAL A 249 -23.86 -3.96 17.88
C VAL A 249 -22.94 -4.85 17.05
N ALA A 250 -23.47 -5.94 16.48
CA ALA A 250 -22.68 -6.86 15.66
C ALA A 250 -22.11 -6.18 14.41
N GLY A 251 -22.90 -5.38 13.69
CA GLY A 251 -22.45 -4.62 12.53
C GLY A 251 -21.41 -3.55 12.86
N SER A 252 -21.57 -2.87 14.01
CA SER A 252 -20.58 -1.90 14.50
C SER A 252 -19.24 -2.56 14.81
N GLN A 253 -19.27 -3.73 15.47
CA GLN A 253 -18.06 -4.53 15.72
C GLN A 253 -17.44 -5.08 14.43
N MET A 254 -18.24 -5.59 13.49
CA MET A 254 -17.77 -6.15 12.22
C MET A 254 -17.12 -5.08 11.32
N SER A 255 -17.59 -3.84 11.35
CA SER A 255 -17.03 -2.75 10.53
C SER A 255 -15.81 -2.07 11.16
N GLY A 256 -15.62 -2.20 12.48
CA GLY A 256 -14.47 -1.67 13.22
C GLY A 256 -13.25 -2.61 13.24
N ALA A 257 -12.25 -2.26 14.04
CA ALA A 257 -10.96 -2.97 14.13
C ALA A 257 -11.06 -4.42 14.67
N GLY A 258 -12.21 -4.82 15.22
CA GLY A 258 -12.47 -6.18 15.70
C GLY A 258 -13.08 -7.12 14.66
N GLY A 259 -13.31 -6.65 13.43
CA GLY A 259 -13.93 -7.44 12.35
C GLY A 259 -13.24 -7.26 11.01
N PHE A 260 -14.03 -6.97 9.97
CA PHE A 260 -13.56 -6.70 8.60
C PHE A 260 -12.80 -5.37 8.46
N ASN A 261 -12.74 -4.57 9.54
CA ASN A 261 -12.01 -3.31 9.59
C ASN A 261 -12.30 -2.38 8.40
N CYS A 262 -13.56 -2.30 7.99
CA CYS A 262 -14.01 -1.46 6.89
C CYS A 262 -13.58 0.01 7.08
N ILE A 263 -13.51 0.45 8.33
CA ILE A 263 -13.05 1.80 8.68
C ILE A 263 -11.58 2.06 8.32
N ALA A 264 -10.74 1.05 8.04
CA ALA A 264 -9.36 1.27 7.58
C ALA A 264 -9.28 2.00 6.24
N CYS A 265 -10.31 1.89 5.40
CA CYS A 265 -10.40 2.57 4.11
C CYS A 265 -11.62 3.49 4.00
N HIS A 266 -12.65 3.32 4.84
CA HIS A 266 -13.89 4.08 4.78
C HIS A 266 -14.06 5.01 5.99
N LYS A 267 -14.62 6.20 5.75
CA LYS A 267 -15.10 7.09 6.80
C LYS A 267 -16.35 6.49 7.49
N ALA A 268 -16.49 6.67 8.80
CA ALA A 268 -17.71 6.32 9.54
C ALA A 268 -17.94 7.31 10.70
N GLY A 269 -18.96 8.17 10.56
CA GLY A 269 -19.28 9.16 11.59
C GLY A 269 -18.16 10.17 11.78
N ARG A 270 -17.58 10.24 13.00
CA ARG A 270 -16.43 11.10 13.31
C ARG A 270 -15.09 10.47 12.93
N PHE A 271 -15.07 9.18 12.60
CA PHE A 271 -13.83 8.49 12.26
C PHE A 271 -13.50 8.68 10.78
N GLU A 272 -12.28 9.14 10.50
CA GLU A 272 -11.74 9.30 9.16
C GLU A 272 -10.40 8.56 9.07
N PRO A 273 -10.22 7.65 8.10
CA PRO A 273 -9.01 6.84 8.04
C PRO A 273 -7.79 7.65 7.62
N ARG A 274 -6.64 7.29 8.19
CA ARG A 274 -5.32 7.90 7.92
C ARG A 274 -4.57 7.11 6.84
N ASN A 275 -3.66 7.79 6.14
CA ASN A 275 -2.70 7.18 5.20
C ASN A 275 -3.36 6.24 4.14
N VAL A 276 -4.57 6.59 3.71
CA VAL A 276 -5.30 5.84 2.68
C VAL A 276 -4.90 6.36 1.30
N ALA A 277 -4.34 5.48 0.48
CA ALA A 277 -4.03 5.80 -0.90
C ALA A 277 -5.31 6.21 -1.67
N PRO A 278 -5.22 7.10 -2.66
CA PRO A 278 -6.39 7.72 -3.28
C PRO A 278 -7.34 6.68 -3.91
N GLY A 279 -6.80 5.71 -4.63
CA GLY A 279 -7.56 4.61 -5.22
C GLY A 279 -8.18 3.65 -4.19
N THR A 280 -7.55 3.42 -3.04
CA THR A 280 -8.13 2.64 -1.92
C THR A 280 -9.22 3.37 -1.13
N ARG A 281 -9.41 4.69 -1.32
CA ARG A 281 -10.27 5.49 -0.42
C ARG A 281 -11.75 5.24 -0.66
N GLY A 282 -12.41 4.65 0.34
CA GLY A 282 -13.82 4.29 0.31
C GLY A 282 -14.77 5.45 0.62
N SER A 283 -16.05 5.29 0.24
CA SER A 283 -17.13 6.24 0.60
C SER A 283 -17.51 6.14 2.08
N ASP A 284 -18.18 7.16 2.62
CA ASP A 284 -18.70 7.14 4.01
C ASP A 284 -19.70 5.97 4.21
N LEU A 285 -19.43 5.12 5.20
CA LEU A 285 -20.24 3.94 5.51
C LEU A 285 -21.67 4.32 5.93
N LEU A 286 -21.84 5.44 6.63
CA LEU A 286 -23.14 5.85 7.20
C LEU A 286 -24.15 6.29 6.14
N VAL A 287 -23.70 6.54 4.90
CA VAL A 287 -24.59 6.89 3.79
C VAL A 287 -24.83 5.72 2.84
N MET A 288 -24.18 4.56 3.06
CA MET A 288 -24.27 3.43 2.13
C MET A 288 -25.67 2.87 2.03
N GLY A 289 -26.34 2.61 3.15
CA GLY A 289 -27.67 1.99 3.14
C GLY A 289 -28.74 2.80 2.42
N ARG A 290 -28.66 4.14 2.49
CA ARG A 290 -29.57 5.04 1.75
C ARG A 290 -29.32 5.03 0.25
N ARG A 291 -28.12 4.66 -0.20
CA ARG A 291 -27.66 4.84 -1.58
C ARG A 291 -27.59 3.56 -2.38
N LEU A 292 -27.15 2.48 -1.75
CA LEU A 292 -26.89 1.21 -2.41
C LEU A 292 -28.11 0.29 -2.36
N ARG A 293 -28.16 -0.65 -3.31
CA ARG A 293 -29.07 -1.79 -3.25
C ARG A 293 -28.43 -2.93 -2.45
N SER A 294 -29.23 -3.58 -1.61
CA SER A 294 -28.81 -4.70 -0.77
C SER A 294 -28.28 -5.88 -1.60
N ARG A 295 -28.96 -6.18 -2.71
CA ARG A 295 -28.56 -7.24 -3.64
C ARG A 295 -27.20 -6.97 -4.30
N TYR A 296 -26.96 -5.72 -4.69
CA TYR A 296 -25.65 -5.30 -5.20
C TYR A 296 -24.59 -5.47 -4.11
N PHE A 297 -24.86 -5.02 -2.87
CA PHE A 297 -23.93 -5.15 -1.76
C PHE A 297 -23.51 -6.61 -1.52
N MET A 298 -24.46 -7.55 -1.50
CA MET A 298 -24.14 -8.97 -1.29
C MET A 298 -23.20 -9.52 -2.38
N ARG A 299 -23.44 -9.18 -3.66
CA ARG A 299 -22.55 -9.58 -4.77
C ARG A 299 -21.20 -8.89 -4.71
N TRP A 300 -21.20 -7.59 -4.39
CA TRP A 300 -20.02 -6.76 -4.27
C TRP A 300 -19.07 -7.32 -3.21
N MET A 301 -19.57 -7.64 -2.02
CA MET A 301 -18.74 -8.13 -0.92
C MET A 301 -18.05 -9.48 -1.21
N GLN A 302 -18.59 -10.30 -2.12
CA GLN A 302 -17.95 -11.56 -2.52
C GLN A 302 -16.68 -11.34 -3.34
N ASN A 303 -16.76 -10.43 -4.31
CA ASN A 303 -15.67 -10.17 -5.24
C ASN A 303 -15.88 -8.79 -5.92
N PRO A 304 -15.44 -7.70 -5.27
CA PRO A 304 -15.66 -6.33 -5.76
C PRO A 304 -15.15 -6.13 -7.18
N ILE A 305 -14.00 -6.72 -7.52
CA ILE A 305 -13.36 -6.52 -8.81
C ILE A 305 -14.05 -7.22 -9.98
N ARG A 306 -14.78 -8.31 -9.71
CA ARG A 306 -15.65 -8.93 -10.71
C ARG A 306 -16.79 -8.00 -11.12
N VAL A 307 -17.21 -7.11 -10.22
CA VAL A 307 -18.32 -6.18 -10.45
C VAL A 307 -17.81 -4.87 -11.04
N LEU A 308 -16.77 -4.28 -10.44
CA LEU A 308 -16.12 -3.08 -10.92
C LEU A 308 -14.62 -3.35 -11.13
N PRO A 309 -14.18 -3.57 -12.38
CA PRO A 309 -12.77 -3.76 -12.69
C PRO A 309 -11.92 -2.63 -12.09
N GLY A 310 -10.83 -3.01 -11.43
CA GLY A 310 -9.86 -2.05 -10.93
C GLY A 310 -10.12 -1.40 -9.57
N ILE A 311 -11.19 -1.77 -8.87
CA ILE A 311 -11.40 -1.29 -7.52
C ILE A 311 -10.32 -1.82 -6.55
N GLU A 312 -9.81 -0.93 -5.69
CA GLU A 312 -8.85 -1.25 -4.63
C GLU A 312 -9.56 -1.65 -3.32
N MET A 313 -10.47 -2.62 -3.43
CA MET A 313 -11.13 -3.26 -2.29
C MET A 313 -10.74 -4.75 -2.24
N PRO A 314 -10.32 -5.27 -1.06
CA PRO A 314 -9.96 -6.68 -0.89
C PRO A 314 -11.15 -7.61 -1.13
N ALA A 315 -10.86 -8.85 -1.56
CA ALA A 315 -11.85 -9.91 -1.60
C ALA A 315 -11.93 -10.61 -0.23
N ILE A 316 -13.00 -10.37 0.52
CA ILE A 316 -13.24 -11.05 1.79
C ILE A 316 -13.80 -12.44 1.48
N ARG A 317 -12.97 -13.48 1.64
CA ARG A 317 -13.32 -14.88 1.30
C ARG A 317 -13.49 -15.81 2.50
N ARG A 318 -13.29 -15.31 3.72
CA ARG A 318 -13.42 -16.07 4.96
C ARG A 318 -14.26 -15.31 5.98
N PRO A 319 -15.16 -16.00 6.72
CA PRO A 319 -15.90 -15.38 7.81
C PRO A 319 -14.96 -14.94 8.94
N LEU A 320 -15.47 -14.09 9.83
CA LEU A 320 -14.85 -13.78 11.12
C LEU A 320 -15.03 -14.98 12.07
N ASP A 321 -14.01 -15.27 12.86
CA ASP A 321 -14.02 -16.35 13.87
C ASP A 321 -14.83 -15.93 15.10
N ARG A 322 -16.17 -15.89 14.94
CA ARG A 322 -17.13 -15.54 15.99
C ARG A 322 -17.98 -16.74 16.40
N ASP A 323 -18.63 -17.35 15.41
CA ASP A 323 -19.45 -18.54 15.57
C ASP A 323 -19.09 -19.52 14.43
N PRO A 324 -18.64 -20.75 14.75
CA PRO A 324 -18.32 -21.76 13.74
C PRO A 324 -19.47 -22.13 12.79
N ALA A 325 -20.73 -21.89 13.18
CA ALA A 325 -21.90 -22.15 12.35
C ALA A 325 -22.28 -20.97 11.44
N GLU A 326 -21.76 -19.76 11.71
CA GLU A 326 -22.12 -18.56 10.98
C GLU A 326 -21.39 -18.51 9.63
N THR A 327 -22.16 -18.40 8.54
CA THR A 327 -21.58 -18.32 7.19
C THR A 327 -21.11 -16.89 6.87
N LEU A 328 -20.20 -16.76 5.90
CA LEU A 328 -19.78 -15.44 5.42
C LEU A 328 -20.96 -14.62 4.86
N ASN A 329 -21.90 -15.28 4.17
CA ASN A 329 -23.09 -14.62 3.62
C ASN A 329 -24.02 -14.14 4.74
N GLN A 330 -24.14 -14.89 5.83
CA GLN A 330 -24.89 -14.46 7.02
C GLN A 330 -24.25 -13.21 7.65
N GLN A 331 -22.92 -13.17 7.80
CA GLN A 331 -22.20 -12.00 8.32
C GLN A 331 -22.38 -10.77 7.42
N PHE A 332 -22.32 -10.94 6.10
CA PHE A 332 -22.59 -9.84 5.16
C PHE A 332 -24.04 -9.34 5.24
N ALA A 333 -25.03 -10.22 5.41
CA ALA A 333 -26.42 -9.83 5.56
C ALA A 333 -26.66 -9.04 6.87
N VAL A 334 -26.05 -9.46 7.98
CA VAL A 334 -26.08 -8.71 9.26
C VAL A 334 -25.41 -7.35 9.09
N LEU A 335 -24.22 -7.31 8.48
CA LEU A 335 -23.48 -6.09 8.23
C LEU A 335 -24.29 -5.10 7.38
N TRP A 336 -24.91 -5.58 6.28
CA TRP A 336 -25.80 -4.77 5.46
C TRP A 336 -26.98 -4.21 6.26
N THR A 337 -27.69 -5.08 6.99
CA THR A 337 -28.87 -4.71 7.77
C THR A 337 -28.54 -3.63 8.79
N ALA A 338 -27.41 -3.76 9.47
CA ALA A 338 -26.92 -2.76 10.41
C ALA A 338 -26.53 -1.45 9.72
N LEU A 339 -25.69 -1.49 8.67
CA LEU A 339 -25.23 -0.30 7.94
C LEU A 339 -26.37 0.47 7.26
N ALA A 340 -27.48 -0.19 6.99
CA ALA A 340 -28.65 0.42 6.36
C ALA A 340 -29.69 0.98 7.33
N ASP A 341 -29.50 0.75 8.63
CA ASP A 341 -30.29 1.37 9.68
C ASP A 341 -29.83 2.83 9.94
N PRO A 342 -30.74 3.82 9.95
CA PRO A 342 -30.39 5.21 10.29
C PRO A 342 -29.80 5.39 11.70
N GLY A 343 -30.09 4.47 12.62
CA GLY A 343 -29.57 4.41 13.98
C GLY A 343 -28.26 3.67 14.13
N PHE A 344 -27.61 3.27 13.03
CA PHE A 344 -26.32 2.57 13.07
C PHE A 344 -25.27 3.34 13.88
N PRO A 345 -24.78 2.77 15.01
CA PRO A 345 -23.74 3.41 15.78
C PRO A 345 -22.41 3.25 15.05
N ALA A 346 -21.77 4.37 14.70
CA ALA A 346 -20.43 4.36 14.14
C ALA A 346 -19.48 3.56 15.06
N PRO A 347 -18.58 2.73 14.50
CA PRO A 347 -17.65 1.95 15.30
C PRO A 347 -16.89 2.81 16.30
N THR A 348 -16.96 2.46 17.58
CA THR A 348 -16.24 3.16 18.66
C THR A 348 -14.83 2.63 18.85
N VAL A 349 -14.57 1.40 18.40
CA VAL A 349 -13.26 0.75 18.44
C VAL A 349 -12.57 0.96 17.10
N SER A 350 -11.84 2.06 16.98
CA SER A 350 -10.97 2.36 15.84
C SER A 350 -9.60 1.68 15.94
N SER A 351 -9.28 1.16 17.13
CA SER A 351 -8.01 0.52 17.41
C SER A 351 -8.16 -0.72 18.27
N ARG A 352 -7.39 -1.76 17.95
CA ARG A 352 -7.27 -2.96 18.77
C ARG A 352 -5.89 -2.97 19.42
N TYR A 353 -5.83 -3.35 20.70
CA TYR A 353 -4.55 -3.71 21.30
C TYR A 353 -4.10 -5.04 20.71
N GLU A 354 -2.99 -4.99 20.01
CA GLU A 354 -2.37 -6.20 19.47
C GLU A 354 -1.46 -6.85 20.50
N GLN A 355 -0.77 -6.02 21.29
CA GLN A 355 0.18 -6.47 22.29
C GLN A 355 0.18 -5.52 23.48
N VAL A 356 0.34 -6.08 24.67
CA VAL A 356 0.69 -5.34 25.89
C VAL A 356 1.93 -6.02 26.45
N LEU A 357 3.00 -5.25 26.59
CA LEU A 357 4.26 -5.72 27.14
C LEU A 357 4.40 -5.20 28.56
N THR A 358 4.70 -6.13 29.45
CA THR A 358 5.10 -5.86 30.83
C THR A 358 6.48 -6.48 31.07
N VAL A 359 7.16 -5.96 32.09
CA VAL A 359 8.42 -6.52 32.60
C VAL A 359 8.18 -6.76 34.08
N GLY A 360 8.18 -8.04 34.48
CA GLY A 360 7.98 -8.44 35.86
C GLY A 360 9.24 -8.23 36.70
N LEU A 361 9.07 -8.15 38.02
CA LEU A 361 10.19 -8.03 38.95
C LEU A 361 11.18 -9.19 38.76
N GLY A 362 12.46 -8.85 38.56
CA GLY A 362 13.54 -9.83 38.33
C GLY A 362 13.62 -10.40 36.91
N GLN A 363 12.72 -10.04 36.00
CA GLN A 363 12.86 -10.37 34.57
C GLN A 363 13.88 -9.45 33.91
N SER A 364 14.56 -9.94 32.87
CA SER A 364 15.46 -9.13 32.06
C SER A 364 14.71 -7.95 31.38
N PRO A 365 15.36 -6.80 31.20
CA PRO A 365 14.77 -5.67 30.49
C PRO A 365 14.31 -6.04 29.08
N ARG A 366 13.26 -5.37 28.61
CA ARG A 366 12.72 -5.55 27.25
C ARG A 366 12.91 -4.28 26.43
N VAL A 367 13.24 -4.43 25.15
CA VAL A 367 13.53 -3.32 24.22
C VAL A 367 12.53 -3.31 23.07
N LEU A 368 12.08 -2.13 22.65
CA LEU A 368 11.22 -1.89 21.49
C LEU A 368 11.83 -0.82 20.56
N ARG A 369 11.82 -1.08 19.25
CA ARG A 369 12.44 -0.28 18.17
C ARG A 369 11.46 0.21 17.09
N ASP A 370 10.16 0.20 17.40
CA ASP A 370 9.08 0.56 16.47
C ASP A 370 8.57 1.99 16.70
N VAL A 371 7.59 2.46 15.93
CA VAL A 371 7.07 3.83 16.02
C VAL A 371 6.33 4.05 17.33
N PHE A 372 6.76 5.04 18.12
CA PHE A 372 6.05 5.47 19.34
C PHE A 372 5.29 6.77 19.12
N LEU A 373 4.02 6.84 19.51
CA LEU A 373 3.28 8.11 19.56
C LEU A 373 3.43 8.80 20.92
N SER A 374 3.32 10.12 20.92
CA SER A 374 3.21 10.90 22.16
C SER A 374 1.77 10.85 22.68
N GLU A 375 1.59 10.88 24.01
CA GLU A 375 0.27 10.78 24.63
C GLU A 375 -0.69 11.88 24.14
N GLY A 376 -1.89 11.48 23.69
CA GLY A 376 -2.95 12.40 23.23
C GLY A 376 -2.69 13.07 21.87
N ALA A 377 -1.61 12.71 21.18
CA ALA A 377 -1.24 13.36 19.95
C ALA A 377 -2.07 12.86 18.75
N ALA A 378 -2.54 13.79 17.92
CA ALA A 378 -3.04 13.45 16.59
C ALA A 378 -1.87 12.83 15.80
N GLY A 379 -2.12 11.72 15.10
CA GLY A 379 -1.01 10.95 14.54
C GLY A 379 -0.19 11.73 13.50
N GLY A 380 1.11 11.38 13.42
CA GLY A 380 2.14 12.14 12.69
C GLY A 380 3.14 12.88 13.59
N SER A 381 2.99 12.77 14.92
CA SER A 381 3.83 13.42 15.95
C SER A 381 4.63 12.40 16.80
N GLY A 382 4.86 11.21 16.23
CA GLY A 382 5.57 10.12 16.88
C GLY A 382 7.09 10.13 16.69
N THR A 383 7.80 9.39 17.54
CA THR A 383 9.22 9.07 17.37
C THR A 383 9.30 7.81 16.51
N ALA A 384 9.59 7.97 15.22
CA ALA A 384 9.66 6.84 14.29
C ALA A 384 10.77 5.86 14.70
N ARG A 385 12.02 6.31 14.83
CA ARG A 385 13.15 5.48 15.29
C ARG A 385 13.31 5.50 16.81
N ALA A 386 12.23 5.15 17.52
CA ALA A 386 12.28 5.08 18.97
C ALA A 386 13.17 3.94 19.48
N PHE A 387 13.76 4.15 20.65
CA PHE A 387 14.38 3.10 21.44
C PHE A 387 13.71 3.14 22.82
N ALA A 388 12.78 2.22 23.06
CA ALA A 388 12.10 2.12 24.34
C ALA A 388 12.63 0.92 25.13
N ALA A 389 12.89 1.09 26.42
CA ALA A 389 13.34 0.04 27.32
C ALA A 389 12.46 0.00 28.59
N GLY A 390 11.97 -1.18 28.95
CA GLY A 390 11.20 -1.44 30.17
C GLY A 390 11.96 -2.30 31.16
N PHE A 391 11.75 -2.06 32.45
CA PHE A 391 12.48 -2.69 33.56
C PHE A 391 11.53 -3.33 34.58
N GLY A 392 12.01 -4.34 35.32
CA GLY A 392 11.21 -5.14 36.25
C GLY A 392 10.69 -4.36 37.45
N ASN A 393 11.32 -3.24 37.78
CA ASN A 393 10.85 -2.28 38.78
C ASN A 393 9.72 -1.33 38.30
N GLY A 394 9.19 -1.56 37.09
CA GLY A 394 8.10 -0.77 36.51
C GLY A 394 8.52 0.54 35.84
N MET A 395 9.83 0.84 35.79
CA MET A 395 10.33 2.00 35.05
C MET A 395 10.40 1.71 33.55
N SER A 396 10.14 2.72 32.74
CA SER A 396 10.28 2.65 31.29
C SER A 396 10.87 3.93 30.73
N VAL A 397 11.75 3.80 29.76
CA VAL A 397 12.47 4.91 29.12
C VAL A 397 12.20 4.87 27.63
N LEU A 398 11.94 6.03 27.02
CA LEU A 398 11.82 6.21 25.57
C LEU A 398 12.86 7.23 25.11
N LEU A 399 13.78 6.78 24.25
CA LEU A 399 14.77 7.60 23.56
C LEU A 399 14.43 7.74 22.08
N ASP A 400 14.90 8.82 21.48
CA ASP A 400 14.94 8.98 20.03
C ASP A 400 16.33 8.56 19.52
N ALA A 401 16.42 7.42 18.83
CA ALA A 401 17.71 6.88 18.40
C ALA A 401 18.42 7.76 17.35
N ASP A 402 17.68 8.61 16.63
CA ASP A 402 18.26 9.52 15.65
C ASP A 402 18.99 10.70 16.29
N SER A 403 18.69 11.02 17.55
CA SER A 403 19.26 12.19 18.22
C SER A 403 19.86 11.90 19.58
N GLY A 404 19.60 10.74 20.18
CA GLY A 404 19.99 10.41 21.56
C GLY A 404 19.14 11.10 22.63
N HIS A 405 18.10 11.86 22.24
CA HIS A 405 17.26 12.60 23.18
C HIS A 405 16.35 11.66 23.99
N LEU A 406 16.27 11.94 25.29
CA LEU A 406 15.24 11.36 26.15
C LEU A 406 13.88 12.00 25.85
N LYS A 407 12.96 11.21 25.30
CA LYS A 407 11.59 11.67 24.99
C LYS A 407 10.69 11.55 26.22
N GLN A 408 10.75 10.41 26.91
CA GLN A 408 9.85 10.15 28.03
C GLN A 408 10.45 9.14 29.02
N VAL A 409 10.14 9.33 30.30
CA VAL A 409 10.24 8.29 31.33
C VAL A 409 8.86 8.06 31.91
N ALA A 410 8.46 6.80 32.07
CA ALA A 410 7.16 6.41 32.59
C ALA A 410 7.30 5.37 33.71
N PHE A 411 6.25 5.25 34.53
CA PHE A 411 6.12 4.23 35.56
C PHE A 411 4.83 3.43 35.40
N GLY A 412 4.92 2.10 35.41
CA GLY A 412 3.79 1.18 35.29
C GLY A 412 4.05 0.06 34.28
N GLU A 413 3.03 -0.29 33.49
CA GLU A 413 3.18 -1.21 32.37
C GLU A 413 4.13 -0.61 31.32
N PHE A 414 4.95 -1.45 30.67
CA PHE A 414 6.01 -0.97 29.79
C PHE A 414 5.45 -0.31 28.53
N ALA A 415 4.78 -1.08 27.68
CA ALA A 415 4.32 -0.56 26.39
C ALA A 415 3.11 -1.33 25.88
N ARG A 416 2.30 -0.67 25.06
CA ARG A 416 1.16 -1.29 24.38
C ARG A 416 1.20 -0.95 22.90
N GLN A 417 1.00 -1.96 22.07
CA GLN A 417 0.85 -1.81 20.63
C GLN A 417 -0.63 -1.70 20.31
N ARG A 418 -0.96 -0.74 19.46
CA ARG A 418 -2.31 -0.62 18.89
C ARG A 418 -2.26 -0.39 17.40
N THR A 419 -3.34 -0.81 16.74
CA THR A 419 -3.56 -0.57 15.32
C THR A 419 -4.54 0.57 15.15
N GLU A 420 -4.33 1.49 14.22
CA GLU A 420 -5.35 2.47 13.82
C GLU A 420 -5.39 2.55 12.30
N GLY A 421 -6.51 2.15 11.70
CA GLY A 421 -6.59 1.96 10.26
C GLY A 421 -5.59 0.91 9.78
N LYS A 422 -4.65 1.30 8.90
CA LYS A 422 -3.55 0.45 8.41
C LYS A 422 -2.24 0.65 9.20
N SER A 423 -2.17 1.59 10.15
CA SER A 423 -0.93 1.89 10.86
C SER A 423 -0.85 1.15 12.19
N TRP A 424 0.37 0.75 12.56
CA TRP A 424 0.70 0.09 13.83
C TRP A 424 1.65 1.00 14.59
N PHE A 425 1.39 1.23 15.87
CA PHE A 425 2.25 2.06 16.70
C PHE A 425 2.18 1.63 18.17
N TRP A 426 3.16 2.11 18.91
CA TRP A 426 3.33 1.87 20.33
C TRP A 426 3.12 3.15 21.13
N ASP A 427 2.70 2.98 22.38
CA ASP A 427 2.81 4.00 23.41
C ASP A 427 3.45 3.38 24.64
N LEU A 428 4.16 4.18 25.43
CA LEU A 428 4.46 3.79 26.81
C LEU A 428 3.13 3.67 27.56
N ALA A 429 2.88 2.51 28.16
CA ALA A 429 1.58 2.22 28.79
C ALA A 429 1.47 2.84 30.19
N GLY A 430 2.61 3.02 30.87
CA GLY A 430 2.70 3.64 32.18
C GLY A 430 2.43 5.14 32.20
N ILE A 431 2.36 5.69 33.42
CA ILE A 431 2.13 7.11 33.67
C ILE A 431 3.43 7.88 33.37
N PRO A 432 3.41 8.93 32.52
CA PRO A 432 4.59 9.75 32.28
C PRO A 432 5.07 10.43 33.58
N LEU A 433 6.34 10.21 33.93
CA LEU A 433 7.03 10.88 35.04
C LEU A 433 7.82 12.09 34.56
N LEU A 434 8.46 11.95 33.40
CA LEU A 434 9.19 13.02 32.72
C LEU A 434 8.86 12.99 31.24
N THR A 435 8.56 14.15 30.68
CA THR A 435 8.48 14.38 29.24
C THR A 435 9.57 15.36 28.84
N GLY A 436 10.38 14.96 27.86
CA GLY A 436 11.45 15.78 27.33
C GLY A 436 10.90 16.93 26.49
N SER A 437 11.43 18.14 26.66
CA SER A 437 11.29 19.23 25.69
C SER A 437 12.61 19.33 24.94
N ALA A 438 12.67 18.82 23.72
CA ALA A 438 13.88 18.85 22.89
C ALA A 438 14.10 20.27 22.34
N GLU A 439 14.87 21.09 23.05
CA GLU A 439 15.46 22.31 22.50
C GLU A 439 16.98 22.09 22.33
N GLY A 440 17.46 22.07 21.08
CA GLY A 440 18.88 21.90 20.74
C GLY A 440 19.35 20.44 20.60
N PRO A 441 20.64 20.21 20.28
CA PRO A 441 21.19 18.88 20.11
C PRO A 441 21.34 18.14 21.45
N PHE A 442 21.45 16.82 21.40
CA PHE A 442 21.67 16.00 22.61
C PHE A 442 23.05 16.28 23.23
N CYS A 443 24.06 16.42 22.39
CA CYS A 443 25.41 16.72 22.78
C CYS A 443 26.07 17.71 21.80
N GLN A 444 27.15 18.33 22.26
CA GLN A 444 28.01 19.18 21.44
C GLN A 444 29.47 19.00 21.84
N LEU A 445 30.39 19.23 20.93
CA LEU A 445 31.82 19.12 21.19
C LEU A 445 32.40 20.50 21.49
N VAL A 446 32.97 20.66 22.69
CA VAL A 446 33.53 21.92 23.22
C VAL A 446 35.01 21.75 23.58
N GLU A 447 35.69 22.86 23.87
CA GLU A 447 37.03 22.80 24.45
C GLU A 447 36.99 22.15 25.84
N ALA A 448 38.09 21.57 26.31
CA ALA A 448 38.12 20.80 27.55
C ALA A 448 37.69 21.60 28.79
N ASP A 449 37.80 22.92 28.78
CA ASP A 449 37.34 23.82 29.86
C ASP A 449 35.84 24.20 29.77
N GLY A 450 35.12 23.68 28.76
CA GLY A 450 33.74 24.02 28.46
C GLY A 450 33.56 25.38 27.78
N GLY A 451 34.65 25.98 27.28
CA GLY A 451 34.66 27.22 26.52
C GLY A 451 34.68 27.02 25.00
N GLY A 452 34.83 28.13 24.28
CA GLY A 452 34.90 28.15 22.81
C GLY A 452 33.54 28.14 22.10
N THR A 453 33.56 28.12 20.77
CA THR A 453 32.36 27.95 19.95
C THR A 453 32.07 26.45 19.83
N PRO A 454 30.91 25.96 20.30
CA PRO A 454 30.60 24.53 20.26
C PRO A 454 30.48 24.02 18.83
N ARG A 455 30.98 22.81 18.58
CA ARG A 455 30.69 22.07 17.34
C ARG A 455 29.45 21.22 17.57
N LEU A 456 28.43 21.45 16.76
CA LEU A 456 27.20 20.67 16.81
C LEU A 456 27.36 19.36 16.02
N PRO A 457 26.59 18.31 16.36
CA PRO A 457 26.53 17.10 15.56
C PRO A 457 26.13 17.43 14.11
N VAL A 458 26.81 16.80 13.17
CA VAL A 458 26.48 16.91 11.74
C VAL A 458 25.25 16.07 11.48
N ARG A 459 24.21 16.71 10.98
CA ARG A 459 22.94 16.07 10.67
C ARG A 459 22.98 15.42 9.29
N ASP A 460 22.62 14.14 9.21
CA ASP A 460 22.32 13.41 7.98
C ASP A 460 20.82 13.13 7.93
N GLU A 461 20.09 13.83 7.06
CA GLU A 461 18.62 13.82 7.04
C GLU A 461 17.98 14.30 8.35
N ARG A 462 17.34 13.43 9.13
CA ARG A 462 16.81 13.70 10.47
C ARG A 462 17.72 13.23 11.59
N ARG A 463 18.85 12.62 11.23
CA ARG A 463 19.73 11.90 12.16
C ARG A 463 20.91 12.78 12.55
N GLU A 464 21.06 12.98 13.84
CA GLU A 464 22.25 13.55 14.48
C GLU A 464 23.17 12.46 15.05
N ALA A 465 22.62 11.25 15.25
CA ALA A 465 23.31 10.07 15.78
C ALA A 465 23.14 8.84 14.86
N GLU A 466 24.14 7.98 14.84
CA GLU A 466 24.07 6.62 14.33
C GLU A 466 23.86 5.65 15.49
N LEU A 467 22.81 4.83 15.47
CA LEU A 467 22.72 3.65 16.34
C LEU A 467 23.60 2.55 15.76
N LEU A 468 24.57 2.07 16.53
CA LEU A 468 25.51 1.03 16.10
C LEU A 468 25.11 -0.35 16.60
N SER A 469 24.71 -0.43 17.87
CA SER A 469 24.30 -1.69 18.50
C SER A 469 23.57 -1.42 19.82
N TRP A 470 22.91 -2.46 20.31
CA TRP A 470 22.56 -2.56 21.72
C TRP A 470 22.68 -3.99 22.21
N LYS A 471 22.75 -4.15 23.53
CA LYS A 471 22.70 -5.45 24.19
C LYS A 471 21.92 -5.39 25.50
N VAL A 472 21.35 -6.51 25.89
CA VAL A 472 20.69 -6.71 27.18
C VAL A 472 21.62 -7.58 28.02
N THR A 473 22.08 -7.09 29.17
CA THR A 473 23.00 -7.84 30.03
C THR A 473 22.51 -7.79 31.46
N GLY A 474 22.02 -8.93 31.97
CA GLY A 474 21.39 -9.01 33.28
C GLY A 474 20.19 -8.06 33.39
N GLN A 475 20.33 -7.01 34.20
CA GLN A 475 19.27 -6.01 34.46
C GLN A 475 19.55 -4.65 33.81
N ALA A 476 20.42 -4.62 32.79
CA ALA A 476 20.80 -3.42 32.07
C ALA A 476 20.61 -3.57 30.56
N VAL A 477 20.37 -2.44 29.89
CA VAL A 477 20.40 -2.28 28.44
C VAL A 477 21.53 -1.33 28.10
N GLU A 478 22.47 -1.78 27.28
CA GLU A 478 23.60 -0.96 26.79
C GLU A 478 23.39 -0.68 25.32
N LEU A 479 23.28 0.60 24.91
CA LEU A 479 23.25 0.99 23.50
C LEU A 479 24.45 1.87 23.13
N GLN A 480 24.92 1.72 21.90
CA GLN A 480 26.05 2.45 21.33
C GLN A 480 25.56 3.41 20.26
N LEU A 481 25.80 4.70 20.47
CA LEU A 481 25.52 5.77 19.52
C LEU A 481 26.81 6.39 19.01
N ARG A 482 26.85 6.80 17.74
CA ARG A 482 27.97 7.53 17.16
C ARG A 482 27.55 8.91 16.68
N PHE A 483 28.35 9.91 17.01
CA PHE A 483 28.16 11.30 16.62
C PHE A 483 29.33 11.78 15.78
N HIS A 484 29.03 12.49 14.69
CA HIS A 484 30.01 13.08 13.80
C HIS A 484 30.05 14.60 13.99
N PHE A 485 31.23 15.17 14.20
CA PHE A 485 31.45 16.61 14.31
C PHE A 485 32.41 17.05 13.23
N GLY A 486 32.10 18.14 12.52
CA GLY A 486 32.96 18.61 11.45
C GLY A 486 32.30 19.65 10.56
N LYS A 487 33.09 20.16 9.60
CA LYS A 487 32.56 20.97 8.50
C LYS A 487 32.38 20.08 7.28
N VAL A 488 31.24 20.26 6.62
CA VAL A 488 30.97 19.67 5.31
C VAL A 488 31.82 20.43 4.27
N ALA A 489 32.42 19.70 3.33
CA ALA A 489 33.29 20.27 2.30
C ALA A 489 32.61 21.38 1.50
N SER A 490 33.28 22.52 1.29
CA SER A 490 32.67 23.68 0.62
C SER A 490 33.16 23.88 -0.82
N VAL A 491 32.73 23.05 -1.77
CA VAL A 491 32.54 23.47 -3.19
C VAL A 491 31.47 22.58 -3.82
N GLY A 492 30.25 23.08 -4.00
CA GLY A 492 29.13 22.33 -4.61
C GLY A 492 28.59 21.13 -3.79
N ALA A 493 29.12 20.93 -2.58
CA ALA A 493 29.10 19.67 -1.83
C ALA A 493 28.32 19.74 -0.51
N THR A 494 27.11 20.31 -0.51
CA THR A 494 26.06 19.56 0.20
C THR A 494 25.92 18.29 -0.61
N ALA A 495 26.18 17.10 -0.03
CA ALA A 495 25.58 15.90 -0.60
C ALA A 495 24.13 16.28 -0.88
N GLY A 496 23.70 16.16 -2.13
CA GLY A 496 22.28 16.26 -2.41
C GLY A 496 21.57 15.33 -1.43
N PRO A 497 20.39 15.70 -0.90
CA PRO A 497 19.61 14.73 -0.14
C PRO A 497 19.61 13.41 -0.93
N HIS A 498 19.95 12.30 -0.27
CA HIS A 498 19.93 10.94 -0.85
C HIS A 498 21.11 10.52 -1.74
N SER A 499 22.27 11.18 -1.58
CA SER A 499 23.56 10.74 -2.15
C SER A 499 23.85 9.25 -1.84
N GLU A 500 24.52 8.55 -2.77
CA GLU A 500 25.08 7.20 -2.56
C GLU A 500 26.10 7.17 -1.40
N GLN A 501 26.60 8.34 -0.99
CA GLN A 501 27.47 8.55 0.17
C GLN A 501 26.73 9.37 1.25
N THR A 502 26.83 8.97 2.51
CA THR A 502 26.21 9.71 3.63
C THR A 502 26.97 11.03 3.88
N VAL A 503 26.30 12.04 4.44
CA VAL A 503 26.97 13.32 4.82
C VAL A 503 28.17 13.07 5.74
N TRP A 504 28.10 12.04 6.58
CA TRP A 504 29.17 11.66 7.50
C TRP A 504 30.44 11.15 6.81
N GLN A 505 30.33 10.57 5.61
CA GLN A 505 31.47 10.12 4.80
C GLN A 505 32.17 11.27 4.06
N LEU A 506 31.53 12.42 3.92
CA LEU A 506 31.98 13.57 3.12
C LEU A 506 32.66 14.69 3.94
N LEU A 507 32.88 14.46 5.23
CA LEU A 507 33.49 15.46 6.12
C LEU A 507 34.98 15.66 5.80
N GLU A 508 35.40 16.90 5.52
CA GLU A 508 36.82 17.24 5.28
C GLU A 508 37.69 17.02 6.52
N GLN A 509 37.08 17.20 7.70
CA GLN A 509 37.67 16.97 9.01
C GLN A 509 36.57 16.40 9.91
N HIS A 510 36.60 15.09 10.17
CA HIS A 510 35.70 14.48 11.13
C HIS A 510 36.36 14.33 12.50
N GLU A 511 35.60 14.63 13.53
CA GLU A 511 35.81 14.12 14.89
C GLU A 511 34.62 13.21 15.16
N VAL A 512 34.91 11.94 15.44
CA VAL A 512 33.89 10.93 15.70
C VAL A 512 33.91 10.61 17.17
N VAL A 513 32.76 10.73 17.83
CA VAL A 513 32.60 10.40 19.23
C VAL A 513 31.57 9.30 19.35
N ASP A 514 32.00 8.17 19.90
CA ASP A 514 31.11 7.08 20.24
C ASP A 514 30.66 7.25 21.68
N VAL A 515 29.37 7.06 21.92
CA VAL A 515 28.68 7.27 23.18
C VAL A 515 27.97 5.97 23.55
N GLU A 516 28.43 5.38 24.65
CA GLU A 516 27.79 4.24 25.27
C GLU A 516 26.81 4.73 26.34
N LEU A 517 25.56 4.27 26.23
CA LEU A 517 24.48 4.53 27.16
C LEU A 517 24.08 3.22 27.82
N GLN A 518 24.27 3.11 29.13
CA GLN A 518 23.78 1.98 29.93
C GLN A 518 22.57 2.41 30.76
N LEU A 519 21.40 1.90 30.41
CA LEU A 519 20.15 2.03 31.18
C LEU A 519 20.04 0.85 32.13
N SER A 520 19.79 1.10 33.41
CA SER A 520 19.58 0.04 34.40
C SER A 520 18.63 0.49 35.50
N GLU A 521 18.11 -0.47 36.27
CA GLU A 521 17.42 -0.15 37.52
C GLU A 521 18.35 0.63 38.46
N LEU A 522 17.81 1.60 39.22
CA LEU A 522 18.56 2.36 40.20
C LEU A 522 18.90 1.45 41.41
N PRO A 523 20.18 1.20 41.72
CA PRO A 523 20.54 0.27 42.79
C PRO A 523 20.03 0.71 44.16
N GLY A 524 19.41 -0.21 44.90
CA GLY A 524 18.98 0.01 46.28
C GLY A 524 17.64 0.73 46.45
N GLU A 525 16.99 1.13 45.36
CA GLU A 525 15.66 1.76 45.36
C GLU A 525 14.59 0.79 44.84
N SER A 526 13.36 0.87 45.35
CA SER A 526 12.26 0.01 44.89
C SER A 526 11.68 0.45 43.53
N ALA A 527 11.90 1.71 43.14
CA ALA A 527 11.55 2.25 41.83
C ALA A 527 12.48 3.40 41.45
N GLY A 528 13.20 3.23 40.34
CA GLY A 528 14.10 4.24 39.80
C GLY A 528 14.90 3.73 38.62
N ILE A 529 15.39 4.65 37.80
CA ILE A 529 16.24 4.32 36.65
C ILE A 529 17.57 5.06 36.79
N GLN A 530 18.65 4.35 36.47
CA GLN A 530 19.98 4.90 36.32
C GLN A 530 20.39 4.82 34.84
N LEU A 531 21.10 5.84 34.40
CA LEU A 531 21.61 5.95 33.05
C LEU A 531 23.05 6.43 33.09
N ARG A 532 23.97 5.52 32.75
CA ARG A 532 25.40 5.79 32.74
C ARG A 532 25.84 6.07 31.32
N LEU A 533 26.60 7.13 31.15
CA LEU A 533 27.10 7.63 29.88
C LEU A 533 28.61 7.57 29.87
N ARG A 534 29.19 6.94 28.86
CA ARG A 534 30.63 6.92 28.63
C ARG A 534 30.88 7.29 27.17
N CYS A 535 31.90 8.09 26.91
CA CYS A 535 32.29 8.40 25.54
C CYS A 535 33.72 7.94 25.22
N SER A 536 33.92 7.58 23.96
CA SER A 536 35.22 7.26 23.36
C SER A 536 35.41 8.04 22.07
N GLY A 537 36.66 8.20 21.63
CA GLY A 537 36.97 8.99 20.43
C GLY A 537 36.93 10.51 20.63
N VAL A 538 36.73 11.00 21.87
CA VAL A 538 36.81 12.43 22.16
C VAL A 538 38.23 12.95 21.87
N PRO A 539 38.39 13.96 20.98
CA PRO A 539 39.70 14.49 20.62
C PRO A 539 40.47 15.08 21.82
N ALA A 540 41.80 14.99 21.77
CA ALA A 540 42.66 15.61 22.77
C ALA A 540 42.41 17.12 22.87
N GLY A 541 42.27 17.63 24.10
CA GLY A 541 41.97 19.05 24.36
C GLY A 541 40.48 19.41 24.29
N ARG A 542 39.59 18.44 24.01
CA ARG A 542 38.14 18.66 23.95
C ARG A 542 37.36 17.84 24.96
N ALA A 543 36.09 18.19 25.11
CA ALA A 543 35.11 17.46 25.90
C ALA A 543 33.75 17.43 25.18
N LEU A 544 33.03 16.33 25.33
CA LEU A 544 31.64 16.22 24.93
C LEU A 544 30.78 16.88 26.02
N GLU A 545 30.03 17.93 25.68
CA GLU A 545 29.05 18.55 26.55
C GLU A 545 27.66 17.95 26.30
N LEU A 546 27.03 17.43 27.35
CA LEU A 546 25.67 16.90 27.28
C LEU A 546 24.64 18.01 27.53
N THR A 547 23.88 18.36 26.51
CA THR A 547 22.96 19.52 26.51
C THR A 547 21.49 19.11 26.57
N GLY A 548 21.15 17.93 26.05
CA GLY A 548 19.76 17.45 25.96
C GLY A 548 19.21 16.80 27.23
N TRP A 549 19.97 16.78 28.33
CA TRP A 549 19.65 15.95 29.50
C TRP A 549 19.43 16.76 30.77
N GLY A 550 18.27 16.51 31.41
CA GLY A 550 18.00 16.75 32.82
C GLY A 550 18.39 18.13 33.37
N ARG A 551 17.45 19.08 33.35
CA ARG A 551 17.31 20.01 34.49
C ARG A 551 16.45 19.32 35.54
N ASN A 552 16.72 19.52 36.83
CA ASN A 552 15.84 19.05 37.90
C ASN A 552 14.41 19.51 37.60
N ARG A 553 13.49 18.56 37.37
CA ARG A 553 12.06 18.82 37.21
C ARG A 553 11.31 18.01 38.25
N THR A 554 10.65 18.70 39.16
CA THR A 554 9.72 18.12 40.12
C THR A 554 8.36 18.03 39.44
N GLY A 555 7.76 16.84 39.37
CA GLY A 555 6.37 16.69 38.93
C GLY A 555 5.39 17.11 40.03
N ASP A 556 4.24 17.70 39.65
CA ASP A 556 3.26 18.24 40.62
C ASP A 556 2.52 17.16 41.43
N ARG A 557 2.61 15.87 41.05
CA ARG A 557 1.83 14.77 41.64
C ARG A 557 2.66 13.62 42.24
N ILE A 558 3.90 13.41 41.80
CA ILE A 558 4.83 12.40 42.32
C ILE A 558 6.16 13.09 42.57
N ARG A 559 6.75 12.91 43.76
CA ARG A 559 8.08 13.46 44.06
C ARG A 559 9.15 12.58 43.42
N VAL A 560 9.92 13.21 42.53
CA VAL A 560 10.96 12.56 41.75
C VAL A 560 12.29 13.27 42.03
N THR A 561 13.33 12.51 42.36
CA THR A 561 14.69 13.01 42.51
C THR A 561 15.46 12.74 41.22
N SER A 562 15.98 13.78 40.59
CA SER A 562 16.87 13.68 39.42
C SER A 562 18.23 14.21 39.81
N VAL A 563 19.28 13.41 39.60
CA VAL A 563 20.66 13.81 39.88
C VAL A 563 21.53 13.45 38.68
N VAL A 564 22.32 14.42 38.20
CA VAL A 564 23.40 14.15 37.24
C VAL A 564 24.70 14.22 38.03
N GLU A 565 25.47 13.16 38.05
CA GLU A 565 26.83 13.11 38.59
C GLU A 565 27.81 13.10 37.43
N ALA A 566 28.75 14.04 37.42
CA ALA A 566 29.80 14.13 36.41
C ALA A 566 31.06 14.70 37.06
N LEU A 567 32.23 14.24 36.60
CA LEU A 567 33.53 14.71 37.09
C LEU A 567 33.74 16.20 36.81
N ARG A 568 33.29 16.66 35.64
CA ARG A 568 33.47 18.03 35.15
C ARG A 568 32.15 18.60 34.65
N ARG A 569 32.00 19.91 34.79
CA ARG A 569 30.83 20.66 34.33
C ARG A 569 31.24 21.92 33.59
N SER A 570 30.45 22.30 32.59
CA SER A 570 30.60 23.58 31.91
C SER A 570 30.14 24.73 32.81
N ARG A 571 30.42 25.98 32.40
CA ARG A 571 29.92 27.17 33.13
C ARG A 571 28.39 27.22 33.21
N GLY A 572 27.69 26.59 32.26
CA GLY A 572 26.24 26.46 32.26
C GLY A 572 25.71 25.33 33.14
N GLY A 573 26.60 24.54 33.77
CA GLY A 573 26.25 23.42 34.63
C GLY A 573 26.06 22.08 33.92
N SER A 574 26.21 22.03 32.59
CA SER A 574 26.12 20.80 31.79
C SER A 574 27.27 19.85 32.11
N ALA A 575 27.07 18.53 31.99
CA ALA A 575 28.14 17.56 32.16
C ALA A 575 29.14 17.63 30.99
N LEU A 576 30.44 17.60 31.31
CA LEU A 576 31.53 17.53 30.34
C LEU A 576 32.23 16.18 30.45
N LEU A 577 32.40 15.49 29.33
CA LEU A 577 33.03 14.17 29.26
C LEU A 577 34.21 14.15 28.28
N GLY A 578 35.39 13.83 28.79
CA GLY A 578 36.55 13.42 28.01
C GLY A 578 36.53 11.91 27.72
N ALA A 579 37.47 11.43 26.92
CA ALA A 579 37.54 10.01 26.56
C ALA A 579 37.65 9.13 27.82
N GLY A 580 36.72 8.18 27.96
CA GLY A 580 36.63 7.26 29.09
C GLY A 580 36.03 7.82 30.39
N GLU A 581 35.75 9.13 30.45
CA GLU A 581 35.02 9.71 31.58
C GLU A 581 33.55 9.26 31.56
N VAL A 582 32.93 9.21 32.73
CA VAL A 582 31.55 8.73 32.91
C VAL A 582 30.69 9.83 33.54
N ALA A 583 29.49 10.02 33.00
CA ALA A 583 28.40 10.74 33.65
C ALA A 583 27.33 9.73 34.08
N VAL A 584 26.73 9.94 35.24
CA VAL A 584 25.62 9.10 35.72
C VAL A 584 24.42 9.99 35.97
N TRP A 585 23.33 9.73 35.26
CA TRP A 585 22.04 10.31 35.56
C TRP A 585 21.19 9.30 36.32
N SER A 586 20.65 9.70 37.46
CA SER A 586 19.77 8.85 38.28
C SER A 586 18.45 9.55 38.49
N LEU A 587 17.36 8.79 38.32
CA LEU A 587 16.00 9.21 38.58
C LEU A 587 15.36 8.25 39.58
N GLY A 588 15.09 8.73 40.79
CA GLY A 588 14.43 7.96 41.86
C GLY A 588 13.02 8.46 42.14
N LEU A 589 12.15 7.57 42.59
CA LEU A 589 10.86 7.92 43.17
C LEU A 589 11.00 7.95 44.70
N GLU A 590 10.60 9.05 45.35
CA GLU A 590 10.67 9.15 46.83
C GLU A 590 9.65 8.23 47.54
N GLN A 591 8.70 7.64 46.81
CA GLN A 591 7.63 6.81 47.35
C GLN A 591 7.60 5.45 46.66
N SER A 592 7.49 4.39 47.46
CA SER A 592 7.25 3.04 46.93
C SER A 592 5.83 2.96 46.39
N LEU A 593 5.71 2.73 45.09
CA LEU A 593 4.42 2.45 44.43
C LEU A 593 4.22 0.92 44.34
N PRO A 594 2.97 0.43 44.35
CA PRO A 594 2.70 -1.00 44.22
C PRO A 594 3.26 -1.54 42.90
N SER A 595 3.83 -2.74 42.95
CA SER A 595 4.42 -3.42 41.79
C SER A 595 3.37 -3.72 40.73
N ALA A 596 3.78 -3.63 39.46
CA ALA A 596 2.95 -4.00 38.32
C ALA A 596 2.49 -5.47 38.39
N PRO A 597 1.32 -5.80 37.80
CA PRO A 597 0.82 -7.18 37.75
C PRO A 597 1.77 -8.13 37.01
N LEU A 598 1.69 -9.41 37.37
CA LEU A 598 2.49 -10.51 36.83
C LEU A 598 2.39 -10.60 35.31
N ALA A 599 3.52 -10.92 34.66
CA ALA A 599 3.61 -11.15 33.23
C ALA A 599 2.66 -12.27 32.77
N VAL A 600 2.03 -12.07 31.62
CA VAL A 600 1.23 -13.10 30.94
C VAL A 600 2.19 -14.06 30.26
N ALA A 601 2.08 -15.35 30.58
CA ALA A 601 2.88 -16.39 29.93
C ALA A 601 2.62 -16.41 28.42
N VAL A 602 3.68 -16.60 27.63
CA VAL A 602 3.54 -16.90 26.20
C VAL A 602 2.81 -18.24 26.07
N PRO A 603 1.64 -18.30 25.41
CA PRO A 603 0.96 -19.56 25.21
C PRO A 603 1.80 -20.48 24.29
N PRO A 604 1.85 -21.80 24.57
CA PRO A 604 2.58 -22.75 23.73
C PRO A 604 1.97 -22.85 22.33
N LEU A 605 2.74 -23.35 21.36
CA LEU A 605 2.19 -23.73 20.05
C LEU A 605 1.08 -24.77 20.23
N VAL A 606 -0.02 -24.59 19.49
CA VAL A 606 -1.10 -25.58 19.43
C VAL A 606 -1.08 -26.16 18.02
N THR A 607 -0.45 -27.31 17.87
CA THR A 607 -0.43 -28.04 16.61
C THR A 607 -1.82 -28.57 16.31
N LYS A 608 -2.49 -27.96 15.33
CA LYS A 608 -3.75 -28.47 14.77
C LYS A 608 -3.50 -28.84 13.32
N GLU A 609 -3.29 -30.14 13.07
CA GLU A 609 -3.17 -30.67 11.72
C GLU A 609 -4.49 -30.48 10.95
N LEU A 610 -4.39 -29.75 9.85
CA LEU A 610 -5.41 -29.75 8.80
C LEU A 610 -4.74 -30.16 7.50
N GLU A 611 -5.27 -31.19 6.85
CA GLU A 611 -4.81 -31.61 5.53
C GLU A 611 -5.18 -30.54 4.49
N LEU A 612 -4.22 -30.16 3.62
CA LEU A 612 -4.43 -29.26 2.47
C LEU A 612 -4.45 -30.11 1.19
N ARG A 613 -5.48 -29.93 0.37
CA ARG A 613 -5.75 -30.65 -0.88
C ARG A 613 -5.72 -29.73 -2.11
N SER A 614 -5.50 -28.45 -1.90
CA SER A 614 -5.52 -27.41 -2.93
C SER A 614 -4.30 -27.44 -3.87
N VAL A 615 -3.28 -28.26 -3.61
CA VAL A 615 -2.07 -28.37 -4.44
C VAL A 615 -1.90 -29.81 -4.94
N PRO A 616 -2.38 -30.14 -6.16
CA PRO A 616 -2.27 -31.48 -6.72
C PRO A 616 -0.83 -31.98 -6.82
N GLY A 617 -0.62 -33.26 -6.55
CA GLY A 617 0.72 -33.87 -6.49
C GLY A 617 1.52 -33.54 -5.23
N PHE A 618 0.90 -32.92 -4.22
CA PHE A 618 1.49 -32.62 -2.92
C PHE A 618 0.57 -33.06 -1.78
N ARG A 619 1.15 -33.54 -0.69
CA ARG A 619 0.46 -33.72 0.60
C ARG A 619 0.69 -32.48 1.42
N GLY A 620 -0.37 -31.77 1.76
CA GLY A 620 -0.29 -30.55 2.54
C GLY A 620 -0.75 -30.72 3.98
N GLN A 621 -0.07 -30.05 4.91
CA GLN A 621 -0.44 -29.96 6.31
C GLN A 621 -0.40 -28.50 6.74
N ARG A 622 -1.28 -28.12 7.67
CA ARG A 622 -1.24 -26.81 8.33
C ARG A 622 -0.87 -26.96 9.80
N LEU A 623 0.05 -26.11 10.23
CA LEU A 623 0.35 -25.79 11.62
C LEU A 623 -0.30 -24.43 11.96
N ALA A 624 -1.33 -24.44 12.80
CA ALA A 624 -1.88 -23.22 13.35
C ALA A 624 -0.87 -22.57 14.31
N LEU A 625 -0.62 -21.27 14.17
CA LEU A 625 0.20 -20.53 15.11
C LEU A 625 -0.70 -19.82 16.13
N PRO A 626 -0.22 -19.56 17.36
CA PRO A 626 -0.89 -18.67 18.29
C PRO A 626 -1.20 -17.32 17.63
N SER A 627 -2.33 -16.69 18.00
CA SER A 627 -2.77 -15.41 17.43
C SER A 627 -1.77 -14.26 17.61
N GLY A 628 -0.76 -14.43 18.47
CA GLY A 628 0.36 -13.50 18.61
C GLY A 628 1.41 -13.57 17.49
N ILE A 629 1.35 -14.56 16.58
CA ILE A 629 2.37 -14.79 15.55
C ILE A 629 1.77 -14.66 14.16
N MET A 630 2.40 -13.85 13.31
CA MET A 630 2.01 -13.63 11.91
C MET A 630 3.27 -13.75 11.03
N PRO A 631 3.61 -14.95 10.52
CA PRO A 631 4.91 -15.18 9.89
C PRO A 631 5.09 -14.35 8.62
N THR A 632 6.22 -13.65 8.51
CA THR A 632 6.55 -12.75 7.38
C THR A 632 7.80 -13.17 6.61
N ALA A 633 8.70 -13.94 7.23
CA ALA A 633 9.86 -14.54 6.58
C ALA A 633 10.29 -15.81 7.33
N LEU A 634 10.96 -16.74 6.64
CA LEU A 634 11.37 -18.05 7.14
C LEU A 634 12.86 -18.30 6.80
N ALA A 635 13.64 -18.80 7.75
CA ALA A 635 15.02 -19.23 7.52
C ALA A 635 15.33 -20.52 8.28
N TRP A 636 16.02 -21.45 7.63
CA TRP A 636 16.53 -22.65 8.29
C TRP A 636 17.85 -22.36 9.00
N LEU A 637 17.94 -22.82 10.24
CA LEU A 637 19.20 -22.84 10.99
C LEU A 637 20.05 -24.06 10.59
N PRO A 638 21.38 -24.01 10.76
CA PRO A 638 22.26 -25.12 10.40
C PRO A 638 21.96 -26.44 11.13
N ASP A 639 21.30 -26.36 12.29
CA ASP A 639 20.90 -27.50 13.12
C ASP A 639 19.52 -28.09 12.74
N GLY A 640 18.87 -27.55 11.71
CA GLY A 640 17.56 -28.02 11.24
C GLY A 640 16.36 -27.37 11.93
N ARG A 641 16.56 -26.47 12.90
CA ARG A 641 15.45 -25.65 13.44
C ARG A 641 15.02 -24.58 12.45
N LEU A 642 13.78 -24.11 12.58
CA LEU A 642 13.20 -23.09 11.70
C LEU A 642 13.08 -21.75 12.43
N ALA A 643 13.76 -20.73 11.95
CA ALA A 643 13.57 -19.36 12.40
C ALA A 643 12.47 -18.67 11.56
N LEU A 644 11.63 -17.85 12.21
CA LEU A 644 10.67 -17.00 11.51
C LEU A 644 10.59 -15.60 12.12
N THR A 645 10.30 -14.61 11.28
CA THR A 645 9.88 -13.28 11.73
C THR A 645 8.37 -13.19 11.76
N SER A 646 7.84 -12.38 12.67
CA SER A 646 6.41 -12.08 12.82
C SER A 646 6.14 -10.62 12.46
N LEU A 647 5.06 -10.34 11.72
CA LEU A 647 4.58 -8.97 11.44
C LEU A 647 4.42 -8.14 12.73
N LYS A 648 4.15 -8.81 13.85
CA LYS A 648 4.01 -8.20 15.18
C LYS A 648 5.35 -7.84 15.85
N GLY A 649 6.48 -8.06 15.19
CA GLY A 649 7.78 -7.59 15.65
C GLY A 649 8.64 -8.60 16.41
N GLN A 650 8.32 -9.88 16.32
CA GLN A 650 9.05 -10.95 17.01
C GLN A 650 9.86 -11.80 16.03
N VAL A 651 10.88 -12.47 16.56
CA VAL A 651 11.63 -13.55 15.92
C VAL A 651 11.46 -14.80 16.77
N TRP A 652 11.01 -15.89 16.16
CA TRP A 652 10.78 -17.16 16.82
C TRP A 652 11.68 -18.24 16.23
N ILE A 653 12.20 -19.13 17.08
CA ILE A 653 12.79 -20.40 16.67
C ILE A 653 11.78 -21.50 16.94
N LEU A 654 11.45 -22.26 15.90
CA LEU A 654 10.56 -23.41 15.97
C LEU A 654 11.39 -24.69 15.87
N THR A 655 11.05 -25.66 16.70
CA THR A 655 11.70 -26.97 16.73
C THR A 655 10.66 -28.05 16.48
N ASP A 656 11.02 -29.00 15.64
CA ASP A 656 10.33 -30.27 15.46
C ASP A 656 11.00 -31.30 16.37
N SER A 657 10.42 -31.58 17.54
CA SER A 657 11.04 -32.44 18.55
C SER A 657 10.82 -33.93 18.29
N ASN A 658 9.84 -34.29 17.46
CA ASN A 658 9.46 -35.67 17.18
C ASN A 658 9.86 -36.14 15.76
N ALA A 659 10.43 -35.24 14.95
CA ALA A 659 10.87 -35.45 13.58
C ALA A 659 9.75 -35.90 12.62
N ASP A 660 8.51 -35.44 12.86
CA ASP A 660 7.37 -35.68 11.97
C ASP A 660 7.29 -34.68 10.80
N GLY A 661 8.18 -33.70 10.79
CA GLY A 661 8.30 -32.66 9.79
C GLY A 661 7.43 -31.43 10.06
N LEU A 662 6.78 -31.32 11.22
CA LEU A 662 6.06 -30.15 11.68
C LEU A 662 6.65 -29.66 13.01
N PRO A 663 6.98 -28.36 13.15
CA PRO A 663 7.39 -27.85 14.44
C PRO A 663 6.28 -27.98 15.50
N ASP A 664 6.65 -28.49 16.67
CA ASP A 664 5.76 -28.75 17.81
C ASP A 664 6.05 -27.84 19.02
N SER A 665 7.16 -27.11 18.97
CA SER A 665 7.60 -26.19 20.00
C SER A 665 8.12 -24.88 19.42
N SER A 666 7.95 -23.80 20.17
CA SER A 666 8.46 -22.47 19.82
C SER A 666 9.24 -21.85 20.97
N MET A 667 10.24 -21.05 20.61
CA MET A 667 11.05 -20.23 21.50
C MET A 667 11.09 -18.82 20.95
N LEU A 668 10.81 -17.83 21.80
CA LEU A 668 10.94 -16.42 21.42
C LEU A 668 12.43 -16.05 21.46
N PHE A 669 13.02 -15.79 20.31
CA PHE A 669 14.44 -15.42 20.19
C PHE A 669 14.66 -13.93 20.37
N ALA A 670 13.87 -13.11 19.68
CA ALA A 670 13.94 -11.66 19.78
C ALA A 670 12.55 -11.02 19.65
N GLU A 671 12.41 -9.79 20.11
CA GLU A 671 11.16 -9.04 20.01
C GLU A 671 11.40 -7.54 19.94
N GLY A 672 10.32 -6.81 19.63
CA GLY A 672 10.32 -5.35 19.59
C GLY A 672 10.78 -4.74 18.28
N LEU A 673 10.84 -5.53 17.21
CA LEU A 673 11.21 -5.05 15.87
C LEU A 673 9.99 -4.45 15.14
N ALA A 674 10.22 -3.42 14.35
CA ALA A 674 9.19 -2.80 13.52
C ALA A 674 8.88 -3.62 12.25
N ALA A 675 7.82 -4.43 12.27
CA ALA A 675 7.34 -5.23 11.13
C ALA A 675 8.48 -5.89 10.33
N PRO A 676 9.24 -6.84 10.93
CA PRO A 676 10.34 -7.51 10.25
C PRO A 676 9.82 -8.33 9.07
N TYR A 677 10.40 -8.12 7.88
CA TYR A 677 10.01 -8.76 6.62
C TYR A 677 11.17 -9.52 5.97
N GLY A 678 12.20 -9.84 6.76
CA GLY A 678 13.30 -10.65 6.29
C GLY A 678 14.12 -11.27 7.37
N ILE A 679 14.61 -12.47 7.10
CA ILE A 679 15.46 -13.25 8.00
C ILE A 679 16.42 -14.14 7.20
N LEU A 680 17.66 -14.25 7.66
CA LEU A 680 18.69 -15.10 7.10
C LEU A 680 19.54 -15.67 8.24
N SER A 681 19.91 -16.96 8.16
CA SER A 681 20.93 -17.53 9.06
C SER A 681 22.34 -17.12 8.62
N ASP A 682 23.18 -16.73 9.58
CA ASP A 682 24.58 -16.35 9.38
C ASP A 682 25.48 -17.01 10.45
N GLY A 683 25.70 -18.31 10.29
CA GLY A 683 26.36 -19.12 11.32
C GLY A 683 25.41 -19.32 12.50
N ASP A 684 25.88 -18.97 13.70
CA ASP A 684 25.10 -19.03 14.94
C ASP A 684 24.19 -17.79 15.13
N ASP A 685 24.40 -16.74 14.33
CA ASP A 685 23.65 -15.50 14.40
C ASP A 685 22.50 -15.48 13.36
N LEU A 686 21.51 -14.61 13.60
CA LEU A 686 20.43 -14.33 12.66
C LEU A 686 20.53 -12.91 12.14
N LEU A 687 20.42 -12.73 10.82
CA LEU A 687 20.28 -11.41 10.22
C LEU A 687 18.79 -11.14 9.97
N VAL A 688 18.29 -9.98 10.38
CA VAL A 688 16.87 -9.62 10.28
C VAL A 688 16.73 -8.23 9.68
N SER A 689 15.96 -8.12 8.59
CA SER A 689 15.56 -6.83 8.03
C SER A 689 14.20 -6.41 8.58
N HIS A 690 14.14 -5.20 9.13
CA HIS A 690 12.91 -4.57 9.57
C HIS A 690 12.90 -3.10 9.13
N LYS A 691 11.79 -2.37 9.32
CA LYS A 691 11.60 -1.04 8.68
C LYS A 691 12.80 -0.07 8.77
N PRO A 692 13.48 0.10 9.91
CA PRO A 692 14.53 1.11 10.05
C PRO A 692 15.91 0.63 9.59
N GLU A 693 16.19 -0.67 9.69
CA GLU A 693 17.56 -1.22 9.63
C GLU A 693 17.61 -2.73 9.38
N VAL A 694 18.80 -3.24 9.04
CA VAL A 694 19.15 -4.66 9.07
C VAL A 694 20.00 -4.92 10.31
N LEU A 695 19.57 -5.89 11.12
CA LEU A 695 20.19 -6.25 12.39
C LEU A 695 20.89 -7.60 12.28
N ARG A 696 22.00 -7.75 13.02
CA ARG A 696 22.55 -9.04 13.44
C ARG A 696 22.10 -9.31 14.87
N LEU A 697 21.41 -10.42 15.07
CA LEU A 697 20.87 -10.87 16.35
C LEU A 697 21.70 -12.06 16.83
N SER A 698 22.15 -11.99 18.07
CA SER A 698 23.08 -12.98 18.60
C SER A 698 22.73 -13.37 20.04
N ASP A 699 22.79 -14.66 20.30
CA ASP A 699 22.71 -15.26 21.63
C ASP A 699 24.13 -15.59 22.09
N ARG A 700 24.67 -14.81 23.02
CA ARG A 700 26.03 -14.91 23.53
C ARG A 700 26.10 -15.65 24.86
N ASP A 701 25.00 -15.71 25.62
CA ASP A 701 24.93 -16.40 26.89
C ASP A 701 24.34 -17.83 26.81
N GLY A 702 23.77 -18.19 25.66
CA GLY A 702 23.26 -19.52 25.33
C GLY A 702 21.89 -19.82 25.93
N ASP A 703 21.12 -18.80 26.35
CA ASP A 703 19.80 -18.98 26.95
C ASP A 703 18.67 -19.19 25.92
N GLY A 704 18.99 -19.10 24.63
CA GLY A 704 18.03 -19.21 23.53
C GLY A 704 17.37 -17.89 23.14
N ARG A 705 17.83 -16.75 23.67
CA ARG A 705 17.36 -15.41 23.31
C ARG A 705 18.52 -14.57 22.80
N ALA A 706 18.23 -13.68 21.86
CA ALA A 706 19.20 -12.68 21.44
C ALA A 706 19.43 -11.67 22.58
N ASP A 707 20.68 -11.57 23.02
CA ASP A 707 21.14 -10.57 23.98
C ASP A 707 21.96 -9.46 23.31
N GLU A 708 22.49 -9.68 22.09
CA GLU A 708 23.27 -8.70 21.33
C GLU A 708 22.64 -8.40 19.96
N PHE A 709 22.50 -7.11 19.66
CA PHE A 709 21.85 -6.59 18.46
C PHE A 709 22.78 -5.59 17.77
N GLY A 710 23.39 -5.98 16.66
CA GLY A 710 24.27 -5.12 15.86
C GLY A 710 23.56 -4.54 14.64
N VAL A 711 23.65 -3.23 14.41
CA VAL A 711 23.11 -2.58 13.21
C VAL A 711 24.10 -2.77 12.06
N LEU A 712 23.70 -3.56 11.05
CA LEU A 712 24.51 -3.81 9.86
C LEU A 712 24.31 -2.76 8.78
N ALA A 713 23.08 -2.27 8.62
CA ALA A 713 22.73 -1.27 7.63
C ALA A 713 21.50 -0.48 8.07
N ALA A 714 21.51 0.84 7.84
CA ALA A 714 20.41 1.74 8.15
C ALA A 714 20.51 3.01 7.27
N GLY A 715 19.51 3.89 7.37
CA GLY A 715 19.60 5.26 6.87
C GLY A 715 18.67 5.63 5.72
N TRP A 716 17.82 4.72 5.25
CA TRP A 716 16.85 4.95 4.16
C TRP A 716 15.56 5.72 4.58
N GLY A 717 15.55 6.43 5.71
CA GLY A 717 14.30 6.94 6.30
C GLY A 717 13.40 5.83 6.86
N PHE A 718 12.36 6.13 7.64
CA PHE A 718 11.13 5.30 7.71
C PHE A 718 9.97 6.04 8.42
N SER A 719 8.71 5.65 8.19
CA SER A 719 7.50 6.30 8.74
C SER A 719 6.52 5.35 9.44
N ASP A 720 5.42 5.91 9.97
CA ASP A 720 4.28 5.18 10.54
C ASP A 720 3.36 4.57 9.47
N ASP A 721 3.71 4.70 8.19
CA ASP A 721 2.93 4.15 7.09
C ASP A 721 3.02 2.63 7.04
N TYR A 722 1.89 2.02 6.66
CA TYR A 722 1.77 0.58 6.56
C TYR A 722 2.76 -0.01 5.56
N HIS A 723 2.89 0.59 4.37
CA HIS A 723 3.65 0.02 3.27
C HIS A 723 5.12 0.43 3.25
N ASP A 724 5.63 1.03 4.33
CA ASP A 724 7.04 1.43 4.44
C ASP A 724 7.94 0.26 4.87
N TRP A 725 7.67 -0.93 4.36
CA TRP A 725 8.38 -2.16 4.69
C TRP A 725 9.79 -2.19 4.09
N THR A 726 10.68 -2.90 4.77
CA THR A 726 11.99 -3.31 4.25
C THR A 726 11.95 -4.82 4.08
N ALA A 727 11.73 -5.25 2.84
CA ALA A 727 11.59 -6.65 2.48
C ALA A 727 12.94 -7.25 2.09
N GLY A 728 13.13 -8.53 2.33
CA GLY A 728 14.44 -9.18 2.19
C GLY A 728 14.52 -10.37 3.14
N LEU A 729 15.67 -10.79 3.63
CA LEU A 729 17.03 -10.45 3.24
C LEU A 729 17.55 -11.62 2.41
N VAL A 730 18.13 -11.36 1.25
CA VAL A 730 18.80 -12.41 0.46
C VAL A 730 20.28 -12.13 0.33
N ARG A 731 21.05 -13.20 0.11
CA ARG A 731 22.51 -13.17 0.00
C ARG A 731 22.92 -13.77 -1.34
N ASP A 732 23.75 -13.07 -2.10
CA ASP A 732 24.36 -13.61 -3.34
C ASP A 732 25.56 -14.52 -3.04
N GLY A 733 26.09 -15.18 -4.06
CA GLY A 733 27.25 -16.08 -3.97
C GLY A 733 28.57 -15.38 -3.60
N ARG A 734 28.63 -14.05 -3.70
CA ARG A 734 29.76 -13.23 -3.19
C ARG A 734 29.59 -12.88 -1.72
N GLY A 735 28.38 -13.04 -1.19
CA GLY A 735 28.02 -12.79 0.18
C GLY A 735 27.57 -11.36 0.46
N ASP A 736 27.20 -10.60 -0.57
CA ASP A 736 26.51 -9.32 -0.42
C ASP A 736 25.04 -9.55 -0.10
N LEU A 737 24.45 -8.63 0.65
CA LEU A 737 23.06 -8.72 1.08
C LEU A 737 22.18 -7.74 0.29
N TYR A 738 20.91 -8.09 0.12
CA TYR A 738 19.95 -7.27 -0.62
C TYR A 738 18.63 -7.10 0.13
N VAL A 739 18.11 -5.88 0.10
CA VAL A 739 16.79 -5.51 0.65
C VAL A 739 16.01 -4.66 -0.35
N GLY A 740 14.70 -4.86 -0.43
CA GLY A 740 13.76 -4.06 -1.19
C GLY A 740 13.08 -3.00 -0.30
N LEU A 741 12.99 -1.77 -0.79
CA LEU A 741 12.31 -0.66 -0.14
C LEU A 741 11.07 -0.25 -0.94
N GLY A 742 9.91 -0.21 -0.28
CA GLY A 742 8.68 0.31 -0.87
C GLY A 742 8.82 1.77 -1.34
N SER A 743 8.09 2.14 -2.38
CA SER A 743 8.10 3.51 -2.90
C SER A 743 7.21 4.46 -2.09
N ASP A 744 7.38 5.75 -2.34
CA ASP A 744 6.76 6.84 -1.60
C ASP A 744 5.51 7.43 -2.29
N TYR A 745 5.00 6.77 -3.35
CA TYR A 745 3.89 7.27 -4.16
C TYR A 745 2.63 7.58 -3.35
N SER A 746 2.35 6.77 -2.31
CA SER A 746 1.18 6.89 -1.44
C SER A 746 1.37 7.92 -0.31
N GLN A 747 2.58 8.46 -0.13
CA GLN A 747 2.96 9.25 1.03
C GLN A 747 3.41 10.68 0.68
N LYS A 748 2.54 11.44 0.02
CA LYS A 748 2.90 12.80 -0.46
C LYS A 748 3.27 13.80 0.63
N GLY A 749 2.79 13.61 1.86
CA GLY A 749 3.16 14.42 3.01
C GLY A 749 4.46 14.00 3.70
N ARG A 750 5.12 12.91 3.23
CA ARG A 750 6.39 12.47 3.78
C ARG A 750 7.42 13.58 3.60
N ALA A 751 8.12 13.89 4.68
CA ALA A 751 9.15 14.90 4.64
C ALA A 751 10.35 14.44 3.81
N ALA A 752 10.90 15.37 3.02
CA ALA A 752 12.01 15.13 2.11
C ALA A 752 13.33 14.74 2.81
N ASP A 753 13.38 14.87 4.14
CA ASP A 753 14.49 14.44 4.98
C ASP A 753 14.23 13.08 5.67
N ASN A 754 13.33 12.26 5.11
CA ASN A 754 12.99 10.92 5.63
C ASN A 754 12.51 9.95 4.52
N ASP A 755 12.99 10.11 3.30
CA ASP A 755 12.53 9.37 2.12
C ASP A 755 13.68 8.81 1.24
N ARG A 756 14.87 8.63 1.83
CA ARG A 756 16.05 8.12 1.12
C ARG A 756 15.84 6.75 0.49
N TRP A 757 16.21 6.64 -0.78
CA TRP A 757 16.24 5.41 -1.56
C TRP A 757 14.90 4.64 -1.61
N ARG A 758 13.76 5.32 -1.45
CA ARG A 758 12.44 4.68 -1.60
C ARG A 758 12.26 4.18 -3.02
N GLY A 759 11.53 3.07 -3.18
CA GLY A 759 11.32 2.45 -4.49
C GLY A 759 12.60 1.88 -5.11
N THR A 760 13.53 1.37 -4.28
CA THR A 760 14.77 0.76 -4.75
C THR A 760 15.00 -0.62 -4.14
N VAL A 761 15.81 -1.43 -4.81
CA VAL A 761 16.52 -2.55 -4.18
C VAL A 761 17.91 -2.06 -3.81
N LEU A 762 18.28 -2.17 -2.54
CA LEU A 762 19.60 -1.82 -2.02
C LEU A 762 20.52 -3.05 -2.00
N ARG A 763 21.81 -2.82 -2.28
CA ARG A 763 22.90 -3.77 -2.04
C ARG A 763 23.69 -3.31 -0.82
N LEU A 764 23.90 -4.23 0.11
CA LEU A 764 24.68 -4.05 1.33
C LEU A 764 25.94 -4.92 1.20
N GLU A 765 27.07 -4.28 0.93
CA GLU A 765 28.35 -4.97 0.78
C GLU A 765 28.89 -5.37 2.15
N ARG A 766 29.67 -6.46 2.21
CA ARG A 766 30.36 -6.89 3.44
C ARG A 766 31.27 -5.82 4.06
N GLY A 767 31.73 -4.86 3.25
CA GLY A 767 32.53 -3.71 3.70
C GLY A 767 31.73 -2.59 4.39
N GLY A 768 30.41 -2.75 4.56
CA GLY A 768 29.52 -1.75 5.19
C GLY A 768 29.02 -0.67 4.24
N ARG A 769 29.31 -0.79 2.93
CA ARG A 769 28.81 0.14 1.91
C ARG A 769 27.37 -0.23 1.51
N ILE A 770 26.49 0.78 1.51
CA ILE A 770 25.10 0.65 1.09
C ILE A 770 24.96 1.44 -0.22
N GLU A 771 24.48 0.80 -1.28
CA GLU A 771 24.22 1.48 -2.56
C GLU A 771 22.86 1.05 -3.13
N PRO A 772 22.10 1.97 -3.74
CA PRO A 772 21.00 1.61 -4.62
C PRO A 772 21.50 0.71 -5.76
N PHE A 773 20.84 -0.44 -5.93
CA PHE A 773 21.21 -1.43 -6.94
C PHE A 773 20.25 -1.43 -8.12
N ALA A 774 18.95 -1.31 -7.85
CA ALA A 774 17.89 -1.21 -8.85
C ALA A 774 16.83 -0.19 -8.42
N PHE A 775 16.20 0.47 -9.38
CA PHE A 775 15.41 1.69 -9.18
C PHE A 775 13.98 1.54 -9.71
N SER A 776 13.13 2.52 -9.39
CA SER A 776 11.75 2.59 -9.89
C SER A 776 10.91 1.36 -9.59
N MET A 777 11.07 0.81 -8.39
CA MET A 777 10.23 -0.27 -7.86
C MET A 777 9.00 0.31 -7.17
N ARG A 778 7.86 -0.39 -7.21
CA ARG A 778 6.67 0.01 -6.45
C ARG A 778 6.72 -0.52 -5.02
N PHE A 779 6.63 -1.83 -4.86
CA PHE A 779 6.67 -2.56 -3.60
C PHE A 779 7.37 -3.92 -3.83
N PRO A 780 8.72 -3.94 -3.81
CA PRO A 780 9.49 -5.16 -4.01
C PRO A 780 9.38 -6.07 -2.77
N MET A 781 8.37 -6.94 -2.71
CA MET A 781 7.96 -7.65 -1.48
C MET A 781 8.69 -8.97 -1.23
N GLY A 782 9.04 -9.70 -2.28
CA GLY A 782 9.78 -10.95 -2.19
C GLY A 782 11.09 -10.82 -2.96
N LEU A 783 12.21 -11.16 -2.33
CA LEU A 783 13.50 -11.26 -2.99
C LEU A 783 13.95 -12.72 -2.96
N ALA A 784 14.57 -13.19 -4.04
CA ALA A 784 15.17 -14.52 -4.12
C ALA A 784 16.41 -14.51 -5.00
N VAL A 785 17.33 -15.40 -4.70
CA VAL A 785 18.44 -15.76 -5.56
C VAL A 785 18.16 -17.15 -6.12
N ASP A 786 18.31 -17.31 -7.43
CA ASP A 786 18.09 -18.61 -8.07
C ASP A 786 19.33 -19.52 -7.99
N ASN A 787 19.21 -20.73 -8.55
CA ASN A 787 20.29 -21.72 -8.56
C ASN A 787 21.52 -21.30 -9.42
N GLN A 788 21.45 -20.16 -10.12
CA GLN A 788 22.51 -19.60 -10.96
C GLN A 788 23.08 -18.29 -10.39
N ASP A 789 22.75 -17.96 -9.14
CA ASP A 789 23.17 -16.73 -8.46
C ASP A 789 22.61 -15.43 -9.08
N ARG A 790 21.43 -15.52 -9.71
CA ARG A 790 20.71 -14.36 -10.27
C ARG A 790 19.66 -13.86 -9.27
N LEU A 791 19.60 -12.54 -9.09
CA LEU A 791 18.69 -11.89 -8.14
C LEU A 791 17.33 -11.59 -8.79
N PHE A 792 16.26 -11.93 -8.10
CA PHE A 792 14.89 -11.65 -8.50
C PHE A 792 14.14 -10.92 -7.41
N ALA A 793 13.19 -10.06 -7.80
CA ALA A 793 12.22 -9.49 -6.88
C ALA A 793 10.81 -9.54 -7.45
N THR A 794 9.83 -9.86 -6.62
CA THR A 794 8.42 -9.65 -6.95
C THR A 794 8.06 -8.19 -6.71
N ASP A 795 7.33 -7.58 -7.65
CA ASP A 795 6.80 -6.23 -7.49
C ASP A 795 5.28 -6.22 -7.63
N ASN A 796 4.59 -5.55 -6.71
CA ASN A 796 3.14 -5.60 -6.64
C ASN A 796 2.51 -4.62 -7.64
N GLN A 797 1.42 -5.04 -8.28
CA GLN A 797 0.67 -4.19 -9.22
C GLN A 797 0.08 -2.93 -8.57
N GLY A 798 0.00 -1.84 -9.32
CA GLY A 798 -0.70 -0.61 -8.96
C GLY A 798 -0.29 0.59 -9.80
N VAL A 799 -0.09 1.75 -9.17
CA VAL A 799 0.34 2.99 -9.84
C VAL A 799 1.54 2.72 -10.75
N GLN A 800 1.39 2.96 -12.05
CA GLN A 800 2.37 2.73 -13.13
C GLN A 800 2.80 1.27 -13.37
N ASN A 801 2.77 0.40 -12.36
CA ASN A 801 3.00 -1.04 -12.51
C ASN A 801 1.69 -1.81 -12.83
N THR A 802 1.50 -2.21 -14.08
CA THR A 802 0.21 -2.76 -14.56
C THR A 802 -0.04 -4.24 -14.25
N TRP A 803 1.00 -4.95 -13.79
CA TRP A 803 0.94 -6.36 -13.43
C TRP A 803 1.58 -6.58 -12.07
N ASN A 804 1.32 -7.73 -11.45
CA ASN A 804 2.28 -8.22 -10.47
C ASN A 804 3.45 -8.78 -11.28
N GLU A 805 4.66 -8.40 -10.94
CA GLU A 805 5.83 -8.70 -11.75
C GLU A 805 6.78 -9.61 -10.98
N LEU A 806 7.48 -10.48 -11.71
CA LEU A 806 8.77 -10.99 -11.26
C LEU A 806 9.85 -10.30 -12.09
N ASN A 807 10.70 -9.54 -11.45
CA ASN A 807 11.75 -8.75 -12.07
C ASN A 807 13.11 -9.43 -11.89
N HIS A 808 13.88 -9.60 -12.97
CA HIS A 808 15.28 -9.99 -12.90
C HIS A 808 16.11 -8.75 -12.55
N ILE A 809 16.61 -8.70 -11.32
CA ILE A 809 17.19 -7.52 -10.70
C ILE A 809 18.65 -7.36 -11.12
N GLN A 810 18.94 -6.24 -11.78
CA GLN A 810 20.24 -5.93 -12.34
C GLN A 810 20.69 -4.53 -11.94
N ARG A 811 22.01 -4.36 -11.78
CA ARG A 811 22.61 -3.10 -11.35
C ARG A 811 22.25 -1.96 -12.30
N GLY A 812 21.78 -0.84 -11.75
CA GLY A 812 21.53 0.39 -12.50
C GLY A 812 20.25 0.42 -13.34
N ARG A 813 19.42 -0.63 -13.27
CA ARG A 813 18.20 -0.76 -14.07
C ARG A 813 16.96 -0.19 -13.36
N HIS A 814 15.93 0.14 -14.14
CA HIS A 814 14.68 0.77 -13.69
C HIS A 814 13.47 -0.11 -14.01
N TYR A 815 12.50 -0.22 -13.10
CA TYR A 815 11.40 -1.19 -13.19
C TYR A 815 9.99 -0.57 -13.18
N GLY A 816 9.86 0.70 -13.57
CA GLY A 816 8.58 1.25 -14.06
C GLY A 816 7.80 2.18 -13.12
N VAL A 817 8.08 2.22 -11.81
CA VAL A 817 7.38 3.11 -10.86
C VAL A 817 8.35 4.08 -10.20
N PRO A 818 8.51 5.29 -10.74
CA PRO A 818 9.46 6.27 -10.21
C PRO A 818 9.17 6.64 -8.76
N SER A 819 10.21 6.63 -7.94
CA SER A 819 10.22 7.31 -6.64
C SER A 819 10.51 8.80 -6.80
N ARG A 820 10.31 9.60 -5.75
CA ARG A 820 10.68 11.03 -5.76
C ARG A 820 12.16 11.29 -6.10
N HIS A 821 13.03 10.33 -5.79
CA HIS A 821 14.48 10.48 -5.90
C HIS A 821 15.08 9.73 -7.09
N ASP A 822 14.23 9.13 -7.92
CA ASP A 822 14.68 8.56 -9.18
C ASP A 822 15.04 9.73 -10.11
N THR A 823 16.33 9.87 -10.39
CA THR A 823 16.92 11.00 -11.14
C THR A 823 16.70 10.92 -12.65
N ALA A 824 15.95 9.92 -13.11
CA ALA A 824 15.95 9.43 -14.47
C ALA A 824 14.58 9.65 -15.14
N GLU A 825 14.21 10.90 -15.39
CA GLU A 825 13.11 11.18 -16.32
C GLU A 825 13.51 10.67 -17.71
N GLY A 826 12.71 9.77 -18.27
CA GLY A 826 12.91 9.22 -19.62
C GLY A 826 13.89 8.04 -19.74
N VAL A 827 14.34 7.44 -18.63
CA VAL A 827 15.07 6.15 -18.71
C VAL A 827 14.07 5.02 -19.01
N PRO A 828 14.32 4.18 -20.04
CA PRO A 828 13.47 3.05 -20.35
C PRO A 828 13.36 2.09 -19.17
N SER A 829 12.14 1.62 -18.90
CA SER A 829 11.91 0.56 -17.92
C SER A 829 12.32 -0.79 -18.50
N GLU A 830 12.95 -1.62 -17.68
CA GLU A 830 13.20 -3.01 -18.00
C GLU A 830 11.89 -3.78 -18.08
N SER A 831 11.85 -4.76 -18.98
CA SER A 831 10.73 -5.69 -19.03
C SER A 831 10.83 -6.69 -17.86
N PRO A 832 9.71 -6.98 -17.18
CA PRO A 832 9.70 -8.01 -16.15
C PRO A 832 9.97 -9.38 -16.76
N ALA A 833 10.63 -10.25 -16.01
CA ALA A 833 10.81 -11.65 -16.39
C ALA A 833 9.47 -12.39 -16.47
N LEU A 834 8.51 -12.02 -15.61
CA LEU A 834 7.14 -12.51 -15.64
C LEU A 834 6.14 -11.39 -15.38
N MET A 835 5.10 -11.32 -16.20
CA MET A 835 3.88 -10.58 -15.91
C MET A 835 2.84 -11.58 -15.38
N ILE A 836 2.51 -11.49 -14.09
CA ILE A 836 1.61 -12.44 -13.43
C ILE A 836 0.16 -11.94 -13.63
N PRO A 837 -0.72 -12.74 -14.27
CA PRO A 837 -2.01 -12.25 -14.74
C PRO A 837 -2.96 -11.80 -13.64
N HIS A 838 -3.57 -10.63 -13.82
CA HIS A 838 -4.79 -10.28 -13.11
C HIS A 838 -6.02 -10.82 -13.86
N PRO A 839 -7.06 -11.38 -13.18
CA PRO A 839 -7.29 -11.37 -11.74
C PRO A 839 -6.82 -12.64 -11.01
N TRP A 840 -5.78 -13.34 -11.51
CA TRP A 840 -5.24 -14.47 -10.73
C TRP A 840 -4.57 -13.98 -9.45
N THR A 841 -3.89 -12.84 -9.52
CA THR A 841 -3.12 -12.26 -8.41
C THR A 841 -3.41 -10.76 -8.22
N ARG A 842 -3.14 -10.27 -7.01
CA ARG A 842 -3.23 -8.85 -6.61
C ARG A 842 -2.10 -8.40 -5.70
N SER A 843 -1.45 -9.30 -4.97
CA SER A 843 -0.31 -9.02 -4.11
C SER A 843 0.60 -10.24 -4.03
N VAL A 844 1.52 -10.34 -4.99
CA VAL A 844 2.49 -11.43 -5.06
C VAL A 844 3.67 -11.06 -4.15
N ASN A 845 3.86 -11.82 -3.08
CA ASN A 845 4.83 -11.56 -2.02
C ASN A 845 6.07 -12.45 -2.19
N ALA A 846 6.40 -13.31 -1.23
CA ALA A 846 7.60 -14.14 -1.31
C ALA A 846 7.67 -14.99 -2.59
N VAL A 847 8.90 -15.18 -3.05
CA VAL A 847 9.27 -16.03 -4.16
C VAL A 847 10.41 -16.94 -3.71
N ALA A 848 10.42 -18.18 -4.20
CA ALA A 848 11.51 -19.13 -4.00
C ALA A 848 11.69 -20.00 -5.24
N PHE A 849 12.89 -20.53 -5.42
CA PHE A 849 13.22 -21.46 -6.49
C PHE A 849 13.31 -22.88 -5.96
N PHE A 850 12.74 -23.84 -6.67
CA PHE A 850 12.91 -25.25 -6.36
C PHE A 850 14.40 -25.60 -6.45
N PRO A 851 14.98 -26.25 -5.42
CA PRO A 851 16.38 -26.66 -5.41
C PRO A 851 16.79 -27.45 -6.66
N ALA A 852 18.06 -27.37 -7.05
CA ALA A 852 18.57 -28.10 -8.22
C ALA A 852 18.46 -29.63 -8.06
N ASP A 853 18.51 -30.11 -6.82
CA ASP A 853 18.37 -31.50 -6.39
C ASP A 853 16.97 -31.82 -5.85
N TYR A 854 15.96 -31.01 -6.18
CA TYR A 854 14.60 -31.19 -5.70
C TYR A 854 14.06 -32.61 -5.98
N PRO A 855 13.39 -33.29 -5.02
CA PRO A 855 12.97 -34.69 -5.17
C PRO A 855 12.16 -34.97 -6.45
N ARG A 856 11.39 -33.97 -6.90
CA ARG A 856 10.67 -34.02 -8.17
C ARG A 856 11.45 -33.21 -9.23
N SER A 857 12.32 -33.89 -9.97
CA SER A 857 13.21 -33.27 -10.96
C SER A 857 12.50 -32.45 -12.04
N SER A 858 11.24 -32.75 -12.36
CA SER A 858 10.42 -31.96 -13.29
C SER A 858 10.09 -30.55 -12.81
N LEU A 859 10.33 -30.24 -11.54
CA LEU A 859 10.15 -28.92 -10.92
C LEU A 859 11.49 -28.24 -10.57
N ALA A 860 12.62 -28.97 -10.60
CA ALA A 860 13.92 -28.43 -10.20
C ALA A 860 14.29 -27.18 -11.00
N GLY A 861 14.72 -26.11 -10.33
CA GLY A 861 15.06 -24.82 -10.94
C GLY A 861 13.89 -23.95 -11.40
N GLN A 862 12.65 -24.45 -11.35
CA GLN A 862 11.47 -23.61 -11.49
C GLN A 862 11.25 -22.78 -10.23
N GLY A 863 10.27 -21.87 -10.22
CA GLY A 863 9.94 -21.07 -9.05
C GLY A 863 8.51 -21.19 -8.58
N VAL A 864 8.29 -20.75 -7.34
CA VAL A 864 6.99 -20.63 -6.68
C VAL A 864 6.88 -19.24 -6.05
N ALA A 865 5.68 -18.65 -6.10
CA ALA A 865 5.39 -17.36 -5.52
C ALA A 865 4.10 -17.39 -4.69
N CYS A 866 4.09 -16.60 -3.62
CA CYS A 866 3.03 -16.50 -2.63
C CYS A 866 2.06 -15.35 -2.97
N GLU A 867 0.82 -15.66 -3.31
CA GLU A 867 -0.20 -14.64 -3.58
C GLU A 867 -1.13 -14.46 -2.37
N TYR A 868 -1.02 -13.30 -1.73
CA TYR A 868 -1.69 -13.01 -0.46
C TYR A 868 -3.19 -12.84 -0.61
N ASP A 869 -3.63 -11.96 -1.53
CA ASP A 869 -5.03 -11.50 -1.60
C ASP A 869 -5.99 -12.60 -2.05
N THR A 870 -5.65 -13.29 -3.15
CA THR A 870 -6.48 -14.40 -3.65
C THR A 870 -6.18 -15.74 -2.96
N GLN A 871 -5.26 -15.75 -1.98
CA GLN A 871 -4.92 -16.88 -1.11
C GLN A 871 -4.50 -18.11 -1.92
N CYS A 872 -3.52 -17.96 -2.81
CA CYS A 872 -3.05 -19.03 -3.70
C CYS A 872 -1.53 -19.02 -3.89
N LEU A 873 -1.03 -20.08 -4.52
CA LEU A 873 0.37 -20.19 -4.95
C LEU A 873 0.44 -20.18 -6.48
N ILE A 874 1.48 -19.53 -6.99
CA ILE A 874 1.80 -19.46 -8.42
C ILE A 874 3.11 -20.21 -8.65
N ARG A 875 3.16 -21.10 -9.64
CA ARG A 875 4.39 -21.74 -10.12
C ARG A 875 4.84 -21.01 -11.38
N PHE A 876 6.14 -20.96 -11.65
CA PHE A 876 6.64 -20.37 -12.89
C PHE A 876 7.92 -21.03 -13.37
N SER A 877 8.18 -20.91 -14.66
CA SER A 877 9.43 -21.32 -15.32
C SER A 877 10.04 -20.11 -16.04
N LEU A 878 11.37 -20.04 -16.07
CA LEU A 878 12.11 -18.96 -16.70
C LEU A 878 12.92 -19.48 -17.89
N GLN A 879 13.10 -18.61 -18.88
CA GLN A 879 13.86 -18.85 -20.08
C GLN A 879 14.66 -17.58 -20.41
N GLU A 880 15.94 -17.74 -20.72
CA GLU A 880 16.77 -16.65 -21.22
C GLU A 880 16.92 -16.77 -22.74
N VAL A 881 16.57 -15.71 -23.47
CA VAL A 881 16.65 -15.65 -24.93
C VAL A 881 17.38 -14.37 -25.32
N ASP A 882 18.51 -14.51 -26.02
CA ASP A 882 19.37 -13.39 -26.44
C ASP A 882 19.71 -12.39 -25.31
N GLY A 883 19.91 -12.91 -24.08
CA GLY A 883 20.25 -12.12 -22.89
C GLY A 883 19.05 -11.44 -22.21
N VAL A 884 17.82 -11.68 -22.67
CA VAL A 884 16.59 -11.19 -22.05
C VAL A 884 15.94 -12.32 -21.26
N MET A 885 15.60 -12.04 -20.00
CA MET A 885 14.88 -12.98 -19.15
C MET A 885 13.38 -12.89 -19.43
N GLN A 886 12.75 -14.04 -19.65
CA GLN A 886 11.30 -14.16 -19.80
C GLN A 886 10.82 -15.44 -19.12
N GLY A 887 9.51 -15.68 -19.11
CA GLY A 887 8.98 -16.94 -18.60
C GLY A 887 7.47 -17.09 -18.71
N ALA A 888 6.97 -18.15 -18.10
CA ALA A 888 5.56 -18.47 -18.03
C ALA A 888 5.16 -18.84 -16.59
N CYS A 889 3.95 -18.43 -16.20
CA CYS A 889 3.37 -18.73 -14.89
C CYS A 889 2.15 -19.64 -14.99
N TYR A 890 1.94 -20.43 -13.95
CA TYR A 890 0.91 -21.46 -13.84
C TYR A 890 0.29 -21.39 -12.45
N ARG A 891 -0.98 -21.74 -12.32
CA ARG A 891 -1.56 -21.95 -10.99
C ARG A 891 -0.89 -23.15 -10.34
N PHE A 892 -0.36 -22.96 -9.14
CA PHE A 892 0.19 -24.06 -8.36
C PHE A 892 -0.85 -24.60 -7.38
N SER A 893 -1.65 -23.71 -6.79
CA SER A 893 -2.82 -24.10 -6.00
C SER A 893 -4.13 -23.80 -6.72
N ARG A 894 -5.16 -24.59 -6.41
CA ARG A 894 -6.54 -24.35 -6.82
C ARG A 894 -7.09 -23.10 -6.13
N LEU A 895 -7.84 -22.29 -6.87
CA LEU A 895 -8.64 -21.20 -6.31
C LEU A 895 -9.96 -21.78 -5.75
N PRO A 896 -10.45 -21.29 -4.59
CA PRO A 896 -11.76 -21.69 -4.09
C PRO A 896 -12.85 -21.32 -5.10
N VAL A 897 -13.82 -22.21 -5.32
CA VAL A 897 -15.02 -21.86 -6.09
C VAL A 897 -16.01 -21.12 -5.20
N SER A 898 -17.02 -20.49 -5.80
CA SER A 898 -18.00 -19.69 -5.07
C SER A 898 -18.66 -20.49 -3.94
N GLY A 899 -18.54 -20.01 -2.70
CA GLY A 899 -19.07 -20.67 -1.50
C GLY A 899 -18.07 -21.56 -0.76
N GLU A 900 -16.92 -21.89 -1.36
CA GLU A 900 -15.81 -22.57 -0.69
C GLU A 900 -14.87 -21.55 -0.01
N GLN A 901 -14.32 -21.91 1.14
CA GLN A 901 -13.22 -21.16 1.75
C GLN A 901 -11.91 -21.56 1.05
N SER A 902 -10.99 -20.61 0.87
CA SER A 902 -9.62 -21.00 0.48
C SER A 902 -9.04 -21.92 1.54
N GLU A 903 -8.27 -22.92 1.13
CA GLU A 903 -7.54 -23.71 2.10
C GLU A 903 -6.40 -22.91 2.70
N LEU A 904 -5.65 -22.13 1.89
CA LEU A 904 -4.55 -21.26 2.33
C LEU A 904 -5.08 -19.99 3.01
N LEU A 905 -4.35 -19.48 4.00
CA LEU A 905 -4.81 -18.33 4.79
C LEU A 905 -4.49 -16.99 4.11
N GLY A 906 -3.26 -16.86 3.59
CA GLY A 906 -2.76 -15.66 2.92
C GLY A 906 -1.24 -15.75 2.82
N PRO A 907 -0.71 -16.50 1.84
CA PRO A 907 0.73 -16.75 1.70
C PRO A 907 1.52 -15.45 1.57
N ILE A 908 2.55 -15.28 2.40
CA ILE A 908 3.42 -14.10 2.37
C ILE A 908 4.91 -14.45 2.42
N ALA A 909 5.26 -15.59 3.02
CA ALA A 909 6.62 -16.13 3.12
C ALA A 909 6.68 -17.55 2.56
N CYS A 910 7.81 -17.97 2.00
CA CYS A 910 8.06 -19.38 1.71
C CYS A 910 9.54 -19.74 1.77
N SER A 911 9.84 -21.01 2.05
CA SER A 911 11.19 -21.57 2.05
C SER A 911 11.16 -23.09 1.86
N PHE A 912 12.24 -23.67 1.35
CA PHE A 912 12.38 -25.13 1.17
C PHE A 912 13.17 -25.74 2.33
N GLY A 913 12.64 -26.83 2.90
CA GLY A 913 13.37 -27.68 3.84
C GLY A 913 14.34 -28.64 3.13
N ALA A 914 15.27 -29.20 3.88
CA ALA A 914 16.25 -30.18 3.37
C ALA A 914 15.60 -31.48 2.85
N ASP A 915 14.39 -31.81 3.32
CA ASP A 915 13.57 -32.93 2.84
C ASP A 915 12.81 -32.62 1.53
N GLY A 916 12.96 -31.41 0.98
CA GLY A 916 12.22 -30.93 -0.18
C GLY A 916 10.79 -30.48 0.14
N ALA A 917 10.41 -30.36 1.43
CA ALA A 917 9.15 -29.74 1.80
C ALA A 917 9.16 -28.24 1.49
N LEU A 918 8.07 -27.73 0.93
CA LEU A 918 7.83 -26.29 0.78
C LEU A 918 7.04 -25.79 1.99
N LEU A 919 7.65 -24.94 2.80
CA LEU A 919 7.01 -24.29 3.94
C LEU A 919 6.53 -22.92 3.52
N ILE A 920 5.32 -22.56 3.92
CA ILE A 920 4.64 -21.32 3.57
C ILE A 920 4.19 -20.65 4.87
N GLY A 921 4.68 -19.43 5.11
CA GLY A 921 4.15 -18.56 6.15
C GLY A 921 2.96 -17.82 5.58
N SER A 922 1.79 -18.03 6.20
CA SER A 922 0.55 -17.36 5.81
C SER A 922 0.01 -16.49 6.94
N ILE A 923 -0.56 -15.34 6.58
CA ILE A 923 -1.16 -14.40 7.51
C ILE A 923 -2.57 -13.99 7.08
N ARG A 924 -3.34 -13.42 8.02
CA ARG A 924 -4.59 -12.71 7.74
C ARG A 924 -4.62 -11.45 8.60
N ASP A 925 -4.25 -10.32 8.00
CA ASP A 925 -4.12 -9.05 8.70
C ASP A 925 -5.42 -8.21 8.70
N SER A 926 -5.49 -7.24 9.60
CA SER A 926 -6.60 -6.29 9.73
C SER A 926 -6.53 -5.12 8.73
N GLY A 927 -5.40 -4.85 8.09
CA GLY A 927 -5.19 -3.70 7.21
C GLY A 927 -5.69 -3.89 5.78
N TRP A 928 -5.61 -5.10 5.23
CA TRP A 928 -6.03 -5.41 3.86
C TRP A 928 -7.11 -6.49 3.78
N GLN A 929 -7.01 -7.65 4.44
CA GLN A 929 -8.09 -8.67 4.38
C GLN A 929 -9.17 -8.53 5.47
N GLY A 930 -9.02 -7.59 6.41
CA GLY A 930 -10.02 -7.31 7.43
C GLY A 930 -10.23 -8.49 8.37
N ALA A 931 -9.24 -8.79 9.21
CA ALA A 931 -9.24 -9.99 10.03
C ALA A 931 -8.59 -9.83 11.42
N GLY A 932 -8.53 -10.95 12.16
CA GLY A 932 -8.09 -11.02 13.55
C GLY A 932 -6.58 -10.97 13.80
N ASN A 933 -5.75 -10.62 12.81
CA ASN A 933 -4.28 -10.59 12.90
C ASN A 933 -3.69 -11.94 13.36
N ILE A 934 -3.94 -12.97 12.55
CA ILE A 934 -3.55 -14.36 12.80
C ILE A 934 -2.58 -14.88 11.74
N GLY A 935 -1.87 -15.96 12.06
CA GLY A 935 -0.93 -16.62 11.15
C GLY A 935 -0.94 -18.14 11.25
N CYS A 936 -0.37 -18.80 10.25
CA CYS A 936 -0.11 -20.23 10.23
C CYS A 936 1.12 -20.57 9.38
N ILE A 937 1.64 -21.78 9.54
CA ILE A 937 2.59 -22.39 8.61
C ILE A 937 1.86 -23.50 7.86
N GLU A 938 1.98 -23.50 6.54
CA GLU A 938 1.50 -24.58 5.68
C GLU A 938 2.71 -25.30 5.09
N VAL A 939 2.71 -26.62 5.13
CA VAL A 939 3.82 -27.45 4.66
C VAL A 939 3.32 -28.34 3.54
N LEU A 940 3.97 -28.26 2.38
CA LEU A 940 3.64 -29.06 1.20
C LEU A 940 4.80 -30.02 0.91
N ARG A 941 4.52 -31.32 0.97
CA ARG A 941 5.47 -32.38 0.62
C ARG A 941 5.12 -33.02 -0.71
N PRO A 942 6.10 -33.34 -1.57
CA PRO A 942 5.83 -34.11 -2.78
C PRO A 942 5.08 -35.41 -2.45
N ALA A 943 4.01 -35.70 -3.20
CA ALA A 943 3.30 -36.97 -3.15
C ALA A 943 3.79 -37.91 -4.27
N ASP A 944 3.32 -39.16 -4.28
CA ASP A 944 3.59 -40.09 -5.39
C ASP A 944 2.90 -39.65 -6.70
N GLU A 945 1.79 -38.94 -6.58
CA GLU A 945 1.01 -38.38 -7.70
C GLU A 945 1.74 -37.18 -8.33
N GLN A 946 1.69 -37.08 -9.66
CA GLN A 946 2.24 -35.93 -10.38
C GLN A 946 1.40 -34.66 -10.14
N PRO A 947 1.99 -33.46 -10.23
CA PRO A 947 1.19 -32.24 -10.35
C PRO A 947 0.30 -32.32 -11.59
N ASN A 948 -0.85 -31.67 -11.56
CA ASN A 948 -1.73 -31.64 -12.71
C ASN A 948 -1.39 -30.49 -13.68
N GLY A 949 -1.75 -30.68 -14.95
CA GLY A 949 -1.69 -29.63 -15.96
C GLY A 949 -0.33 -29.48 -16.64
N ILE A 950 -0.04 -28.25 -17.04
CA ILE A 950 1.17 -27.88 -17.79
C ILE A 950 2.37 -28.01 -16.85
N ARG A 951 3.45 -28.64 -17.32
CA ARG A 951 4.77 -28.72 -16.70
C ARG A 951 5.60 -27.49 -17.04
N GLU A 952 5.66 -27.13 -18.32
CA GLU A 952 6.48 -26.01 -18.78
C GLU A 952 6.00 -25.50 -20.13
N ILE A 953 6.11 -24.19 -20.35
CA ILE A 953 5.92 -23.51 -21.63
C ILE A 953 7.24 -22.82 -21.96
N ARG A 954 7.79 -23.13 -23.14
CA ARG A 954 8.97 -22.46 -23.69
C ARG A 954 8.59 -21.71 -24.96
N ALA A 955 9.04 -20.47 -25.09
CA ALA A 955 8.92 -19.76 -26.36
C ALA A 955 9.96 -20.32 -27.34
N VAL A 956 9.52 -20.63 -28.55
CA VAL A 956 10.36 -21.05 -29.67
C VAL A 956 10.12 -20.11 -30.86
N ARG A 957 10.91 -20.24 -31.93
CA ARG A 957 10.94 -19.28 -33.04
C ARG A 957 9.58 -19.02 -33.69
N ASP A 958 8.71 -20.02 -33.73
CA ASP A 958 7.45 -20.07 -34.46
C ASP A 958 6.23 -20.38 -33.58
N GLY A 959 6.40 -20.39 -32.25
CA GLY A 959 5.29 -20.68 -31.33
C GLY A 959 5.74 -20.98 -29.91
N PHE A 960 5.03 -21.92 -29.27
CA PHE A 960 5.31 -22.37 -27.91
C PHE A 960 5.44 -23.89 -27.87
N GLU A 961 6.43 -24.38 -27.15
CA GLU A 961 6.52 -25.77 -26.74
C GLU A 961 5.83 -25.92 -25.37
N VAL A 962 4.80 -26.77 -25.28
CA VAL A 962 4.00 -26.98 -24.07
C VAL A 962 4.17 -28.40 -23.57
N ASP A 963 4.88 -28.56 -22.47
CA ASP A 963 5.04 -29.83 -21.79
C ASP A 963 3.95 -30.00 -20.72
N PHE A 964 3.43 -31.22 -20.58
CA PHE A 964 2.48 -31.60 -19.51
C PHE A 964 3.13 -32.58 -18.54
N PHE A 965 2.65 -32.61 -17.30
CA PHE A 965 3.10 -33.61 -16.32
C PHE A 965 2.60 -35.02 -16.65
N GLU A 966 1.46 -35.10 -17.32
CA GLU A 966 0.83 -36.35 -17.76
C GLU A 966 0.53 -36.28 -19.25
N SER A 967 0.42 -37.43 -19.90
CA SER A 967 0.01 -37.50 -21.31
C SER A 967 -1.43 -37.00 -21.47
N LEU A 968 -1.65 -36.12 -22.44
CA LEU A 968 -3.00 -35.70 -22.82
C LEU A 968 -3.77 -36.86 -23.48
N PRO A 969 -5.11 -36.86 -23.43
CA PRO A 969 -5.92 -37.83 -24.17
C PRO A 969 -5.63 -37.80 -25.67
N GLU A 970 -5.77 -38.96 -26.33
CA GLU A 970 -5.52 -39.11 -27.76
C GLU A 970 -6.35 -38.10 -28.58
N GLY A 971 -5.72 -37.44 -29.57
CA GLY A 971 -6.37 -36.44 -30.42
C GLY A 971 -6.44 -35.03 -29.85
N VAL A 972 -6.33 -34.82 -28.53
CA VAL A 972 -6.37 -33.48 -27.93
C VAL A 972 -5.15 -32.64 -28.33
N ALA A 973 -3.96 -33.26 -28.27
CA ALA A 973 -2.69 -32.58 -28.51
C ALA A 973 -2.39 -32.28 -29.99
N VAL A 974 -3.27 -32.64 -30.93
CA VAL A 974 -3.00 -32.49 -32.39
C VAL A 974 -4.05 -31.66 -33.13
N SER A 975 -5.15 -31.30 -32.45
CA SER A 975 -6.26 -30.53 -33.05
C SER A 975 -6.19 -29.06 -32.61
N PRO A 976 -5.95 -28.11 -33.52
CA PRO A 976 -5.94 -26.67 -33.18
C PRO A 976 -7.25 -26.17 -32.53
N GLU A 977 -8.39 -26.78 -32.83
CA GLU A 977 -9.69 -26.41 -32.25
C GLU A 977 -9.83 -26.72 -30.75
N HIS A 978 -8.94 -27.52 -30.17
CA HIS A 978 -8.90 -27.79 -28.73
C HIS A 978 -8.09 -26.77 -27.93
N TRP A 979 -7.51 -25.77 -28.58
CA TRP A 979 -6.66 -24.75 -27.96
C TRP A 979 -7.29 -23.37 -28.10
N ASP A 980 -7.46 -22.67 -26.98
CA ASP A 980 -7.91 -21.28 -26.91
C ASP A 980 -6.78 -20.41 -26.37
N LEU A 981 -6.28 -19.48 -27.19
CA LEU A 981 -5.17 -18.60 -26.83
C LEU A 981 -5.63 -17.16 -26.95
N GLN A 982 -5.47 -16.40 -25.86
CA GLN A 982 -5.68 -14.97 -25.85
C GLN A 982 -4.35 -14.25 -25.64
N SER A 983 -4.15 -13.17 -26.38
CA SER A 983 -3.05 -12.25 -26.11
C SER A 983 -3.60 -10.90 -25.71
N ALA A 984 -2.99 -10.27 -24.72
CA ALA A 984 -3.25 -8.90 -24.31
C ALA A 984 -1.95 -8.26 -23.83
N THR A 985 -1.90 -6.94 -23.86
CA THR A 985 -0.89 -6.13 -23.19
C THR A 985 -1.56 -5.20 -22.19
N ARG A 986 -0.81 -4.46 -21.38
CA ARG A 986 -1.35 -3.36 -20.57
C ARG A 986 -0.42 -2.18 -20.63
N VAL A 987 -0.99 -1.01 -20.84
CA VAL A 987 -0.27 0.27 -20.86
C VAL A 987 -0.90 1.15 -19.82
N TRP A 988 -0.15 1.55 -18.80
CA TRP A 988 -0.69 2.37 -17.72
C TRP A 988 -1.28 3.67 -18.25
N THR A 989 -2.56 3.92 -17.97
CA THR A 989 -3.28 5.12 -18.43
C THR A 989 -3.58 6.13 -17.32
N GLY A 990 -3.14 5.87 -16.09
CA GLY A 990 -3.34 6.81 -14.97
C GLY A 990 -4.11 6.21 -13.81
N SER A 991 -4.57 4.96 -13.93
CA SER A 991 -5.35 4.28 -12.91
C SER A 991 -4.66 3.00 -12.44
N TYR A 992 -4.83 2.68 -11.15
CA TYR A 992 -4.58 1.34 -10.60
C TYR A 992 -5.25 0.22 -11.42
N ALA A 993 -6.37 0.55 -12.06
CA ALA A 993 -7.31 -0.32 -12.75
C ALA A 993 -7.02 -0.62 -14.23
N THR A 994 -5.85 -0.25 -14.75
CA THR A 994 -5.60 -0.19 -16.20
C THR A 994 -6.08 -1.49 -16.90
N PRO A 995 -7.05 -1.41 -17.84
CA PRO A 995 -7.59 -2.60 -18.50
C PRO A 995 -6.59 -3.21 -19.47
N ASP A 996 -6.82 -4.49 -19.82
CA ASP A 996 -6.12 -5.15 -20.92
C ASP A 996 -6.26 -4.30 -22.20
N SER A 997 -5.13 -3.93 -22.78
CA SER A 997 -5.01 -3.27 -24.08
C SER A 997 -4.74 -4.32 -25.17
N GLU A 998 -5.23 -4.08 -26.38
CA GLU A 998 -5.03 -4.95 -27.56
C GLU A 998 -5.44 -6.43 -27.35
N ARG A 999 -6.41 -6.67 -26.46
CA ARG A 999 -6.92 -8.02 -26.21
C ARG A 999 -7.47 -8.61 -27.51
N ARG A 1000 -6.92 -9.74 -27.94
CA ARG A 1000 -7.33 -10.46 -29.16
C ARG A 1000 -7.33 -11.96 -28.93
N GLN A 1001 -8.27 -12.63 -29.59
CA GLN A 1001 -8.23 -14.08 -29.73
C GLN A 1001 -7.19 -14.45 -30.79
N VAL A 1002 -6.35 -15.42 -30.46
CA VAL A 1002 -5.28 -15.92 -31.32
C VAL A 1002 -5.74 -17.25 -31.90
N ARG A 1003 -5.77 -17.32 -33.23
CA ARG A 1003 -6.09 -18.57 -33.93
C ARG A 1003 -4.85 -19.46 -33.92
N VAL A 1004 -4.99 -20.68 -33.42
CA VAL A 1004 -3.97 -21.73 -33.54
C VAL A 1004 -4.02 -22.31 -34.96
N GLU A 1005 -2.90 -22.27 -35.68
CA GLU A 1005 -2.80 -22.79 -37.05
C GLU A 1005 -2.37 -24.26 -37.07
N SER A 1006 -1.48 -24.66 -36.15
CA SER A 1006 -0.95 -26.02 -35.99
C SER A 1006 -0.60 -26.28 -34.53
N VAL A 1007 -0.63 -27.56 -34.12
CA VAL A 1007 -0.18 -28.06 -32.82
C VAL A 1007 0.80 -29.19 -33.04
#